data_AF-A0A9E3VS39-F1
#
_entry.id   AF-A0A9E3VS39-F1
#
_cell.length_a   1.000
_cell.length_b   1.000
_cell.length_c   1.000
_cell.angle_alpha   90.00
_cell.angle_beta   90.00
_cell.angle_gamma   90.00
#
_symmetry.space_group_name_H-M   'P 1'
#
loop_
_entity.id
_entity.type
_entity.pdbx_description
1 polymer ?
#
loop_
_entity_poly.entity_id
_entity_poly.type
_entity_poly.pdbx_seq_one_letter_code
_entity_poly.pdbx_strand_id
1 'polypeptide(L)'
;MSYRKYLLVAALLCAAPLGAQVVVDNSDSAFSITFGSAWTTGTSASGKYGSDYLHKGGVGATGSPTALAEWRPNLTADTYDVQVWYPSGSNRANDTPFTVFHANGDNTIRVNQQANGGGWVTLGTFDFNAGTAGYVQIGNDAQSGQVVVADAVRWVTPTTTPPAADEFRGVWCSRYEWPSTSPSTWKANLDTIMTNAANGNFNSVVLQMRGDTTTLYPSPNEPLSSLITLGAGDDPLAYAINAAHTRGLKLHCYFNTHVCTSAFAGSHQSWIIADSTGTPISSTVDGYYWLAPGHPDVQKYLRDQVMHIVNTYPALDGIHFDRIRMPEAGYSYDATSNARRAGPGNPGSLGFDNWTADQITRWLRDVYAEVHSVNPGLQISAAPLGLYHWTSYSGYPTGYYYGLPRQQDAKAWLAEGAMDWIAPQVYWPDGGGNPDFSDIVPDWQASASGRHIYPGMSATSDANANETISEITATRSFGCAGTMVWSYGSANSLNFWSTLKAPGAPYEQPASPPDLPWLSSPTTAIVHGTIKDQTGVPITDAWVTRSGSSYTALSAADGFWCWLKLSPGNHTFTVDVTGLGTAVINVNGLTAGEVREVNITVAPAGVATRFEVQQPAPTSVRSGEAFSITVNVVDAAGNPVITGAHDMSVVVFGTGTLTGPVGGTTSGGSLTFNWTYDGTDTVSFAFISPTNALTHALHDISFTSKASGGGEDDSGGCAVKPGLTPWWALAALALPLWLRRRRLA
;
A
#
# COMPACT_ATOMS: atom_id res chain seq x y z
N MET A 1 26.54 6.46 -40.40
CA MET A 1 26.57 5.04 -40.82
C MET A 1 26.92 4.17 -39.63
N SER A 2 25.99 3.32 -39.17
CA SER A 2 26.22 1.91 -38.80
C SER A 2 24.97 1.40 -38.07
N TYR A 3 24.27 0.43 -38.65
CA TYR A 3 23.06 -0.16 -38.06
C TYR A 3 23.43 -1.14 -36.94
N ARG A 4 22.86 -0.98 -35.75
CA ARG A 4 22.68 -2.09 -34.81
C ARG A 4 21.20 -2.43 -34.72
N LYS A 5 20.87 -3.67 -35.11
CA LYS A 5 19.52 -4.23 -35.04
C LYS A 5 19.17 -4.50 -33.58
N TYR A 6 18.09 -3.92 -33.09
CA TYR A 6 17.43 -4.44 -31.89
C TYR A 6 16.60 -5.66 -32.32
N LEU A 7 16.92 -6.84 -31.78
CA LEU A 7 15.94 -7.91 -31.75
C LEU A 7 14.87 -7.51 -30.74
N LEU A 8 13.67 -7.18 -31.20
CA LEU A 8 12.50 -7.34 -30.36
C LEU A 8 12.30 -8.83 -30.16
N VAL A 9 12.55 -9.30 -28.93
CA VAL A 9 11.93 -10.53 -28.46
C VAL A 9 10.45 -10.19 -28.29
N ALA A 10 9.64 -10.59 -29.26
CA ALA A 10 8.20 -10.60 -29.07
C ALA A 10 7.92 -11.59 -27.93
N ALA A 11 7.50 -11.07 -26.77
CA ALA A 11 6.89 -11.91 -25.77
C ALA A 11 5.68 -12.57 -26.44
N LEU A 12 5.69 -13.91 -26.54
CA LEU A 12 4.45 -14.63 -26.79
C LEU A 12 3.58 -14.40 -25.54
N LEU A 13 2.72 -13.40 -25.63
CA LEU A 13 1.42 -13.48 -24.97
C LEU A 13 0.83 -14.80 -25.44
N CYS A 14 0.78 -15.79 -24.54
CA CYS A 14 -0.18 -16.87 -24.64
C CYS A 14 -1.55 -16.21 -24.60
N ALA A 15 -2.06 -15.84 -25.77
CA ALA A 15 -3.49 -15.66 -25.93
C ALA A 15 -4.10 -16.99 -25.52
N ALA A 16 -4.78 -17.00 -24.37
CA ALA A 16 -5.65 -18.10 -24.00
C ALA A 16 -6.54 -18.39 -25.22
N PRO A 17 -6.75 -19.66 -25.60
CA PRO A 17 -7.62 -19.96 -26.72
C PRO A 17 -8.98 -19.34 -26.42
N LEU A 18 -9.38 -18.37 -27.26
CA LEU A 18 -10.74 -17.84 -27.20
C LEU A 18 -11.69 -19.02 -27.29
N GLY A 19 -12.61 -19.11 -26.33
CA GLY A 19 -13.67 -20.13 -26.35
C GLY A 19 -14.39 -20.12 -27.69
N ALA A 20 -14.95 -21.25 -28.08
CA ALA A 20 -15.74 -21.32 -29.30
C ALA A 20 -16.93 -20.36 -29.14
N GLN A 21 -16.90 -19.26 -29.89
CA GLN A 21 -17.97 -18.27 -29.90
C GLN A 21 -18.81 -18.43 -31.16
N VAL A 22 -20.14 -18.43 -30.97
CA VAL A 22 -21.11 -18.28 -32.05
C VAL A 22 -21.74 -16.91 -31.86
N VAL A 23 -21.61 -16.05 -32.87
CA VAL A 23 -22.30 -14.74 -32.92
C VAL A 23 -23.39 -14.84 -33.98
N VAL A 24 -24.55 -14.28 -33.69
CA VAL A 24 -25.63 -14.07 -34.65
C VAL A 24 -25.99 -12.59 -34.60
N ASP A 25 -25.73 -11.88 -35.69
CA ASP A 25 -26.15 -10.50 -35.93
C ASP A 25 -27.60 -10.44 -36.48
N ASN A 26 -28.27 -9.29 -36.39
CA ASN A 26 -29.60 -9.15 -37.00
C ASN A 26 -29.59 -9.20 -38.54
N SER A 27 -28.42 -9.12 -39.18
CA SER A 27 -28.26 -9.33 -40.62
C SER A 27 -27.93 -10.78 -41.02
N ASP A 28 -27.65 -11.67 -40.05
CA ASP A 28 -27.30 -13.07 -40.31
C ASP A 28 -28.52 -13.95 -40.61
N SER A 29 -28.31 -15.02 -41.38
CA SER A 29 -29.36 -16.00 -41.73
C SER A 29 -29.91 -16.81 -40.55
N ALA A 30 -29.27 -16.74 -39.38
CA ALA A 30 -29.73 -17.36 -38.15
C ALA A 30 -30.62 -16.42 -37.30
N PHE A 31 -30.79 -15.16 -37.71
CA PHE A 31 -31.77 -14.24 -37.15
C PHE A 31 -33.11 -14.29 -37.91
N SER A 32 -34.23 -14.14 -37.20
CA SER A 32 -35.55 -14.06 -37.82
C SER A 32 -36.57 -13.27 -36.99
N ILE A 33 -37.50 -12.59 -37.67
CA ILE A 33 -38.70 -12.00 -37.04
C ILE A 33 -39.79 -13.08 -37.04
N THR A 34 -40.11 -13.64 -35.86
CA THR A 34 -41.04 -14.78 -35.74
C THR A 34 -42.48 -14.37 -35.46
N PHE A 35 -42.71 -13.14 -34.98
CA PHE A 35 -44.04 -12.58 -34.82
C PHE A 35 -44.02 -11.07 -35.12
N GLY A 36 -45.07 -10.55 -35.77
CA GLY A 36 -45.21 -9.11 -36.07
C GLY A 36 -44.15 -8.55 -37.03
N SER A 37 -44.44 -8.55 -38.34
CA SER A 37 -43.53 -8.17 -39.44
C SER A 37 -43.14 -6.66 -39.53
N ALA A 38 -43.26 -5.91 -38.43
CA ALA A 38 -43.15 -4.46 -38.42
C ALA A 38 -42.07 -3.95 -37.46
N TRP A 39 -40.89 -4.59 -37.48
CA TRP A 39 -39.64 -4.02 -36.95
C TRP A 39 -39.05 -3.05 -37.99
N THR A 40 -38.39 -2.00 -37.52
CA THR A 40 -37.80 -0.96 -38.38
C THR A 40 -36.28 -0.99 -38.29
N THR A 41 -35.60 -1.03 -39.44
CA THR A 41 -34.13 -0.96 -39.52
C THR A 41 -33.63 0.45 -39.21
N GLY A 42 -32.66 0.56 -38.31
CA GLY A 42 -31.92 1.78 -38.01
C GLY A 42 -30.42 1.62 -38.28
N THR A 43 -29.78 2.68 -38.79
CA THR A 43 -28.34 2.68 -39.12
C THR A 43 -27.58 3.81 -38.42
N SER A 44 -28.29 4.79 -37.85
CA SER A 44 -27.72 6.05 -37.35
C SER A 44 -27.11 5.97 -35.95
N ALA A 45 -27.48 4.98 -35.14
CA ALA A 45 -26.94 4.86 -33.79
C ALA A 45 -25.46 4.43 -33.81
N SER A 46 -24.68 5.07 -32.94
CA SER A 46 -23.34 4.63 -32.52
C SER A 46 -23.45 3.43 -31.58
N GLY A 47 -22.48 2.52 -31.60
CA GLY A 47 -22.48 1.36 -30.71
C GLY A 47 -23.51 0.27 -31.08
N LYS A 48 -23.92 0.19 -32.34
CA LYS A 48 -24.57 -1.01 -32.91
C LYS A 48 -23.52 -2.06 -33.27
N TYR A 49 -23.91 -3.34 -33.31
CA TYR A 49 -23.11 -4.36 -33.98
C TYR A 49 -23.30 -4.23 -35.50
N GLY A 50 -22.45 -4.89 -36.29
CA GLY A 50 -22.60 -4.93 -37.74
C GLY A 50 -22.82 -3.56 -38.43
N SER A 51 -23.73 -3.55 -39.41
CA SER A 51 -24.05 -2.38 -40.25
C SER A 51 -25.32 -1.64 -39.86
N ASP A 52 -26.27 -2.30 -39.20
CA ASP A 52 -27.58 -1.77 -38.82
C ASP A 52 -28.05 -2.37 -37.48
N TYR A 53 -29.29 -2.10 -37.10
CA TYR A 53 -29.99 -2.75 -35.99
C TYR A 53 -31.49 -2.67 -36.27
N LEU A 54 -32.30 -3.50 -35.63
CA LEU A 54 -33.76 -3.41 -35.71
C LEU A 54 -34.34 -2.78 -34.43
N HIS A 55 -35.41 -2.00 -34.57
CA HIS A 55 -36.12 -1.45 -33.43
C HIS A 55 -37.64 -1.55 -33.57
N LYS A 56 -38.33 -1.63 -32.43
CA LYS A 56 -39.78 -1.78 -32.37
C LYS A 56 -40.38 -0.96 -31.24
N GLY A 57 -41.51 -0.28 -31.49
CA GLY A 57 -42.26 0.41 -30.45
C GLY A 57 -42.73 -0.55 -29.35
N GLY A 58 -42.53 -0.19 -28.09
CA GLY A 58 -43.00 -0.97 -26.95
C GLY A 58 -44.53 -0.96 -26.83
N VAL A 59 -45.13 -2.04 -26.31
CA VAL A 59 -46.58 -2.11 -26.04
C VAL A 59 -46.98 -1.74 -24.61
N GLY A 60 -46.00 -1.60 -23.70
CA GLY A 60 -46.25 -1.21 -22.31
C GLY A 60 -46.81 -2.34 -21.44
N ALA A 61 -46.94 -2.06 -20.14
CA ALA A 61 -47.13 -3.03 -19.07
C ALA A 61 -48.43 -3.88 -19.06
N THR A 62 -49.29 -3.76 -20.08
CA THR A 62 -50.57 -4.51 -20.19
C THR A 62 -50.72 -5.30 -21.49
N GLY A 63 -49.74 -5.25 -22.39
CA GLY A 63 -49.79 -5.97 -23.67
C GLY A 63 -48.97 -7.26 -23.65
N SER A 64 -49.52 -8.34 -24.19
CA SER A 64 -48.70 -9.43 -24.73
C SER A 64 -47.82 -8.90 -25.87
N PRO A 65 -46.62 -9.47 -26.12
CA PRO A 65 -45.76 -9.02 -27.23
C PRO A 65 -46.54 -9.05 -28.55
N THR A 66 -46.43 -7.96 -29.30
CA THR A 66 -47.05 -7.82 -30.65
C THR A 66 -46.03 -8.01 -31.77
N ALA A 67 -44.75 -8.08 -31.43
CA ALA A 67 -43.70 -8.56 -32.29
C ALA A 67 -42.61 -9.29 -31.49
N LEU A 68 -42.04 -10.32 -32.10
CA LEU A 68 -40.96 -11.15 -31.56
C LEU A 68 -39.86 -11.25 -32.63
N ALA A 69 -38.61 -11.30 -32.19
CA ALA A 69 -37.49 -11.66 -33.03
C ALA A 69 -36.57 -12.66 -32.30
N GLU A 70 -35.88 -13.51 -33.05
CA GLU A 70 -35.12 -14.65 -32.52
C GLU A 70 -33.77 -14.80 -33.21
N TRP A 71 -32.74 -15.08 -32.42
CA TRP A 71 -31.41 -15.47 -32.86
C TRP A 71 -31.24 -16.97 -32.58
N ARG A 72 -31.26 -17.79 -33.63
CA ARG A 72 -31.24 -19.27 -33.60
C ARG A 72 -29.90 -19.82 -34.12
N PRO A 73 -28.83 -19.81 -33.31
CA PRO A 73 -27.54 -20.39 -33.68
C PRO A 73 -27.65 -21.91 -33.87
N ASN A 74 -26.70 -22.50 -34.60
CA ASN A 74 -26.48 -23.95 -34.61
C ASN A 74 -25.35 -24.28 -33.64
N LEU A 75 -25.69 -24.68 -32.41
CA LEU A 75 -24.74 -24.90 -31.31
C LEU A 75 -24.28 -26.36 -31.24
N THR A 76 -23.09 -26.59 -30.68
CA THR A 76 -22.74 -27.90 -30.09
C THR A 76 -23.39 -28.03 -28.72
N ALA A 77 -23.62 -29.27 -28.25
CA ALA A 77 -24.12 -29.51 -26.91
C ALA A 77 -23.04 -29.12 -25.89
N ASP A 78 -23.24 -28.02 -25.18
CA ASP A 78 -22.27 -27.42 -24.26
C ASP A 78 -22.96 -26.38 -23.36
N THR A 79 -22.26 -25.90 -22.34
CA THR A 79 -22.65 -24.73 -21.55
C THR A 79 -22.16 -23.45 -22.25
N TYR A 80 -22.96 -22.39 -22.28
CA TYR A 80 -22.62 -21.12 -22.92
C TYR A 80 -22.97 -19.92 -22.04
N ASP A 81 -22.06 -18.94 -21.98
CA ASP A 81 -22.38 -17.57 -21.59
C ASP A 81 -23.13 -16.90 -22.75
N VAL A 82 -24.37 -16.52 -22.49
CA VAL A 82 -25.25 -15.88 -23.47
C VAL A 82 -25.23 -14.38 -23.24
N GLN A 83 -24.88 -13.62 -24.27
CA GLN A 83 -24.68 -12.17 -24.18
C GLN A 83 -25.33 -11.44 -25.35
N VAL A 84 -25.90 -10.27 -25.10
CA VAL A 84 -26.57 -9.41 -26.10
C VAL A 84 -25.73 -8.18 -26.39
N TRP A 85 -25.82 -7.66 -27.61
CA TRP A 85 -25.33 -6.34 -27.98
C TRP A 85 -26.53 -5.46 -28.34
N TYR A 86 -26.42 -4.15 -28.13
CA TYR A 86 -27.37 -3.16 -28.64
C TYR A 86 -26.78 -1.73 -28.60
N PRO A 87 -27.24 -0.79 -29.46
CA PRO A 87 -26.96 0.63 -29.32
C PRO A 87 -27.85 1.27 -28.24
N SER A 88 -27.21 1.82 -27.21
CA SER A 88 -27.90 2.54 -26.13
C SER A 88 -28.52 3.86 -26.62
N GLY A 89 -29.53 4.35 -25.88
CA GLY A 89 -30.15 5.65 -26.17
C GLY A 89 -31.29 6.01 -25.23
N SER A 90 -31.55 7.31 -25.06
CA SER A 90 -32.55 7.83 -24.12
C SER A 90 -34.00 7.47 -24.47
N ASN A 91 -34.28 7.01 -25.69
CA ASN A 91 -35.60 6.54 -26.10
C ASN A 91 -35.78 5.01 -26.02
N ARG A 92 -34.74 4.25 -25.64
CA ARG A 92 -34.82 2.80 -25.52
C ARG A 92 -35.62 2.38 -24.28
N ALA A 93 -36.08 1.14 -24.28
CA ALA A 93 -36.67 0.49 -23.11
C ALA A 93 -35.60 0.19 -22.05
N ASN A 94 -35.91 0.48 -20.79
CA ASN A 94 -35.02 0.18 -19.67
C ASN A 94 -35.26 -1.21 -19.05
N ASP A 95 -36.21 -1.99 -19.60
CA ASP A 95 -36.63 -3.29 -19.10
C ASP A 95 -36.90 -4.30 -20.24
N THR A 96 -36.12 -4.21 -21.32
CA THR A 96 -36.29 -4.99 -22.56
C THR A 96 -36.24 -6.50 -22.28
N PRO A 97 -37.30 -7.28 -22.55
CA PRO A 97 -37.32 -8.71 -22.25
C PRO A 97 -36.57 -9.52 -23.32
N PHE A 98 -35.51 -10.20 -22.88
CA PHE A 98 -34.81 -11.25 -23.62
C PHE A 98 -35.08 -12.61 -22.97
N THR A 99 -35.69 -13.53 -23.70
CA THR A 99 -35.93 -14.91 -23.26
C THR A 99 -34.88 -15.83 -23.86
N VAL A 100 -34.05 -16.44 -23.01
CA VAL A 100 -33.10 -17.49 -23.38
C VAL A 100 -33.82 -18.84 -23.30
N PHE A 101 -33.91 -19.55 -24.41
CA PHE A 101 -34.40 -20.93 -24.49
C PHE A 101 -33.20 -21.88 -24.51
N HIS A 102 -33.12 -22.79 -23.55
CA HIS A 102 -31.96 -23.64 -23.28
C HIS A 102 -32.39 -25.07 -22.91
N ALA A 103 -31.44 -25.95 -22.60
CA ALA A 103 -31.70 -27.37 -22.38
C ALA A 103 -32.60 -27.66 -21.16
N ASN A 104 -32.58 -26.77 -20.16
CA ASN A 104 -33.27 -26.95 -18.89
C ASN A 104 -34.60 -26.15 -18.80
N GLY A 105 -34.98 -25.43 -19.86
CA GLY A 105 -36.21 -24.63 -19.93
C GLY A 105 -36.01 -23.29 -20.64
N ASP A 106 -36.70 -22.26 -20.17
CA ASP A 106 -36.53 -20.88 -20.63
C ASP A 106 -36.43 -19.89 -19.47
N ASN A 107 -35.64 -18.83 -19.66
CA ASN A 107 -35.44 -17.76 -18.68
C ASN A 107 -35.59 -16.40 -19.36
N THR A 108 -36.44 -15.52 -18.82
CA THR A 108 -36.60 -14.14 -19.31
C THR A 108 -35.85 -13.15 -18.44
N ILE A 109 -34.88 -12.45 -19.03
CA ILE A 109 -34.04 -11.42 -18.42
C ILE A 109 -34.49 -10.06 -18.96
N ARG A 110 -34.64 -9.05 -18.09
CA ARG A 110 -34.99 -7.69 -18.51
C ARG A 110 -33.74 -6.79 -18.53
N VAL A 111 -33.42 -6.24 -19.69
CA VAL A 111 -32.18 -5.50 -19.96
C VAL A 111 -32.45 -4.01 -20.16
N ASN A 112 -31.63 -3.17 -19.50
CA ASN A 112 -31.72 -1.73 -19.63
C ASN A 112 -30.98 -1.20 -20.86
N GLN A 113 -31.70 -1.05 -21.98
CA GLN A 113 -31.13 -0.56 -23.24
C GLN A 113 -30.86 0.96 -23.27
N GLN A 114 -31.09 1.69 -22.18
CA GLN A 114 -30.66 3.09 -22.06
C GLN A 114 -29.19 3.21 -21.63
N ALA A 115 -28.60 2.15 -21.06
CA ALA A 115 -27.22 2.07 -20.59
C ALA A 115 -26.46 0.90 -21.22
N ASN A 116 -25.14 0.84 -21.06
CA ASN A 116 -24.25 -0.29 -21.38
C ASN A 116 -24.25 -0.79 -22.84
N GLY A 117 -24.88 -0.06 -23.76
CA GLY A 117 -24.86 -0.35 -25.19
C GLY A 117 -23.54 0.07 -25.87
N GLY A 118 -23.23 -0.55 -27.01
CA GLY A 118 -21.89 -0.48 -27.63
C GLY A 118 -20.88 -1.46 -27.01
N GLY A 119 -21.36 -2.43 -26.23
CA GLY A 119 -20.61 -3.54 -25.67
C GLY A 119 -21.50 -4.79 -25.57
N TRP A 120 -20.92 -5.91 -25.15
CA TRP A 120 -21.66 -7.14 -24.85
C TRP A 120 -22.16 -7.13 -23.40
N VAL A 121 -23.43 -7.44 -23.21
CA VAL A 121 -24.12 -7.50 -21.91
C VAL A 121 -24.57 -8.93 -21.65
N THR A 122 -24.14 -9.54 -20.55
CA THR A 122 -24.44 -10.93 -20.21
C THR A 122 -25.89 -11.09 -19.75
N LEU A 123 -26.59 -12.09 -20.30
CA LEU A 123 -27.91 -12.55 -19.82
C LEU A 123 -27.78 -13.67 -18.77
N GLY A 124 -26.70 -14.45 -18.85
CA GLY A 124 -26.37 -15.53 -17.92
C GLY A 124 -25.71 -16.70 -18.63
N THR A 125 -25.43 -17.75 -17.86
CA THR A 125 -24.79 -18.99 -18.32
C THR A 125 -25.83 -20.11 -18.35
N PHE A 126 -25.96 -20.81 -19.48
CA PHE A 126 -27.00 -21.82 -19.69
C PHE A 126 -26.48 -23.04 -20.47
N ASP A 127 -27.03 -24.22 -20.19
CA ASP A 127 -26.72 -25.45 -20.94
C ASP A 127 -27.54 -25.53 -22.23
N PHE A 128 -26.91 -25.84 -23.36
CA PHE A 128 -27.59 -26.00 -24.64
C PHE A 128 -27.47 -27.42 -25.17
N ASN A 129 -28.56 -27.93 -25.76
CA ASN A 129 -28.52 -29.13 -26.59
C ASN A 129 -27.96 -28.80 -27.98
N ALA A 130 -27.30 -29.75 -28.63
CA ALA A 130 -26.77 -29.57 -29.98
C ALA A 130 -27.90 -29.27 -30.99
N GLY A 131 -27.62 -28.37 -31.94
CA GLY A 131 -28.56 -27.93 -32.97
C GLY A 131 -29.09 -26.50 -32.73
N THR A 132 -30.27 -26.21 -33.29
CA THR A 132 -30.91 -24.88 -33.28
C THR A 132 -32.11 -24.79 -32.33
N ALA A 133 -32.20 -25.72 -31.38
CA ALA A 133 -33.34 -25.86 -30.47
C ALA A 133 -33.31 -24.84 -29.32
N GLY A 134 -32.11 -24.44 -28.87
CA GLY A 134 -31.90 -23.32 -27.97
C GLY A 134 -31.51 -22.04 -28.72
N TYR A 135 -31.98 -20.91 -28.22
CA TYR A 135 -31.97 -19.61 -28.92
C TYR A 135 -32.28 -18.47 -27.96
N VAL A 136 -32.07 -17.23 -28.39
CA VAL A 136 -32.57 -16.04 -27.68
C VAL A 136 -33.73 -15.44 -28.46
N GLN A 137 -34.78 -15.04 -27.75
CA GLN A 137 -35.93 -14.29 -28.27
C GLN A 137 -35.99 -12.91 -27.60
N ILE A 138 -36.38 -11.87 -28.34
CA ILE A 138 -36.71 -10.54 -27.80
C ILE A 138 -38.18 -10.22 -28.05
N GLY A 139 -38.85 -9.68 -27.03
CA GLY A 139 -40.22 -9.18 -27.10
C GLY A 139 -40.31 -7.66 -27.06
N ASN A 140 -41.37 -7.09 -27.64
CA ASN A 140 -41.68 -5.65 -27.52
C ASN A 140 -42.61 -5.29 -26.35
N ASP A 141 -42.81 -6.21 -25.41
CA ASP A 141 -43.55 -6.07 -24.14
C ASP A 141 -42.66 -5.53 -22.99
N ALA A 142 -41.74 -4.62 -23.32
CA ALA A 142 -41.13 -3.74 -22.34
C ALA A 142 -42.21 -2.87 -21.67
N GLN A 143 -42.11 -2.73 -20.35
CA GLN A 143 -43.04 -1.98 -19.52
C GLN A 143 -42.81 -0.47 -19.63
N SER A 144 -41.57 -0.03 -19.94
CA SER A 144 -41.23 1.38 -20.04
C SER A 144 -40.22 1.69 -21.18
N GLY A 145 -40.13 2.97 -21.55
CA GLY A 145 -39.37 3.44 -22.72
C GLY A 145 -40.17 3.37 -24.04
N GLN A 146 -39.62 3.92 -25.12
CA GLN A 146 -40.37 4.09 -26.38
C GLN A 146 -40.15 2.92 -27.35
N VAL A 147 -38.94 2.39 -27.43
CA VAL A 147 -38.59 1.29 -28.35
C VAL A 147 -37.68 0.25 -27.70
N VAL A 148 -37.89 -1.02 -28.03
CA VAL A 148 -36.90 -2.09 -27.84
C VAL A 148 -35.99 -2.16 -29.09
N VAL A 149 -34.77 -2.65 -28.92
CA VAL A 149 -33.79 -2.84 -30.00
C VAL A 149 -33.30 -4.29 -30.05
N ALA A 150 -33.28 -4.84 -31.24
CA ALA A 150 -32.70 -6.13 -31.59
C ALA A 150 -31.48 -5.88 -32.50
N ASP A 151 -30.32 -6.36 -32.08
CA ASP A 151 -29.04 -6.18 -32.78
C ASP A 151 -28.35 -7.56 -32.83
N ALA A 152 -27.24 -7.79 -32.10
CA ALA A 152 -26.57 -9.10 -32.07
C ALA A 152 -26.71 -9.87 -30.75
N VAL A 153 -26.56 -11.19 -30.82
CA VAL A 153 -26.41 -12.10 -29.68
C VAL A 153 -25.18 -12.98 -29.88
N ARG A 154 -24.43 -13.26 -28.81
CA ARG A 154 -23.37 -14.27 -28.83
C ARG A 154 -23.55 -15.32 -27.74
N TRP A 155 -23.10 -16.52 -28.09
CA TRP A 155 -22.90 -17.66 -27.22
C TRP A 155 -21.41 -17.90 -27.17
N VAL A 156 -20.81 -17.75 -25.99
CA VAL A 156 -19.40 -18.04 -25.76
C VAL A 156 -19.37 -19.29 -24.91
N THR A 157 -18.78 -20.40 -25.38
CA THR A 157 -18.45 -21.50 -24.46
C THR A 157 -17.57 -20.86 -23.38
N PRO A 158 -17.93 -20.90 -22.07
CA PRO A 158 -17.09 -20.32 -21.04
C PRO A 158 -15.70 -20.85 -21.27
N THR A 159 -14.71 -19.96 -21.34
CA THR A 159 -13.34 -20.42 -21.27
C THR A 159 -13.17 -20.99 -19.88
N THR A 160 -13.38 -22.31 -19.77
CA THR A 160 -12.76 -23.16 -18.76
C THR A 160 -11.27 -23.01 -19.00
N THR A 161 -10.74 -21.87 -18.54
CA THR A 161 -9.32 -21.67 -18.33
C THR A 161 -8.95 -22.86 -17.46
N PRO A 162 -8.20 -23.84 -18.01
CA PRO A 162 -7.96 -25.08 -17.29
C PRO A 162 -7.35 -24.67 -15.95
N PRO A 163 -7.82 -25.23 -14.82
CA PRO A 163 -7.47 -24.77 -13.49
C PRO A 163 -5.97 -24.51 -13.43
N ALA A 164 -5.61 -23.25 -13.23
CA ALA A 164 -4.22 -22.83 -13.40
C ALA A 164 -3.36 -23.67 -12.45
N ALA A 165 -2.28 -24.26 -12.97
CA ALA A 165 -1.44 -25.17 -12.19
C ALA A 165 -0.99 -24.51 -10.87
N ASP A 166 -0.78 -23.19 -10.95
CA ASP A 166 -0.57 -22.28 -9.85
C ASP A 166 -1.73 -21.26 -9.78
N GLU A 167 -2.47 -21.25 -8.67
CA GLU A 167 -3.59 -20.35 -8.36
C GLU A 167 -3.79 -20.26 -6.84
N PHE A 168 -3.84 -19.05 -6.28
CA PHE A 168 -4.17 -18.90 -4.86
C PHE A 168 -5.67 -19.08 -4.64
N ARG A 169 -6.05 -19.99 -3.75
CA ARG A 169 -7.45 -20.29 -3.45
C ARG A 169 -7.65 -20.23 -1.96
N GLY A 170 -7.99 -19.05 -1.48
CA GLY A 170 -8.16 -18.79 -0.06
C GLY A 170 -9.61 -18.64 0.36
N VAL A 171 -9.91 -19.02 1.61
CA VAL A 171 -11.19 -18.73 2.26
C VAL A 171 -10.95 -18.08 3.61
N TRP A 172 -11.69 -17.00 3.89
CA TRP A 172 -11.73 -16.41 5.23
C TRP A 172 -12.65 -17.20 6.15
N CYS A 173 -12.23 -17.42 7.38
CA CYS A 173 -13.08 -17.93 8.45
C CYS A 173 -13.05 -16.93 9.61
N SER A 174 -14.19 -16.25 9.87
CA SER A 174 -14.27 -15.28 10.96
C SER A 174 -14.29 -15.95 12.33
N ARG A 175 -14.05 -15.15 13.38
CA ARG A 175 -14.06 -15.57 14.78
C ARG A 175 -15.44 -16.00 15.29
N TYR A 176 -16.49 -15.87 14.48
CA TYR A 176 -17.86 -16.24 14.85
C TYR A 176 -18.27 -17.61 14.31
N GLU A 177 -17.44 -18.24 13.49
CA GLU A 177 -17.79 -19.47 12.74
C GLU A 177 -17.23 -20.76 13.36
N TRP A 178 -16.19 -20.66 14.19
CA TRP A 178 -15.40 -21.81 14.65
C TRP A 178 -15.21 -21.94 16.18
N PRO A 179 -15.10 -20.86 16.98
CA PRO A 179 -14.82 -21.01 18.41
C PRO A 179 -15.96 -21.64 19.20
N SER A 180 -15.64 -22.14 20.39
CA SER A 180 -16.61 -22.71 21.31
C SER A 180 -16.09 -22.69 22.74
N THR A 181 -16.98 -22.58 23.71
CA THR A 181 -16.69 -22.79 25.13
C THR A 181 -16.47 -24.28 25.49
N SER A 182 -16.62 -25.19 24.52
CA SER A 182 -16.28 -26.61 24.62
C SER A 182 -14.96 -26.92 23.89
N PRO A 183 -13.90 -27.37 24.60
CA PRO A 183 -12.61 -27.71 24.00
C PRO A 183 -12.63 -28.81 22.94
N SER A 184 -13.60 -29.72 22.97
CA SER A 184 -13.77 -30.74 21.92
C SER A 184 -14.52 -30.19 20.70
N THR A 185 -15.38 -29.19 20.90
CA THR A 185 -16.21 -28.61 19.84
C THR A 185 -15.41 -27.67 18.95
N TRP A 186 -14.61 -26.75 19.50
CA TRP A 186 -13.72 -25.94 18.63
C TRP A 186 -12.65 -26.81 17.95
N LYS A 187 -12.21 -27.88 18.65
CA LYS A 187 -11.59 -29.12 18.12
C LYS A 187 -12.14 -29.51 16.74
N ALA A 188 -13.34 -30.08 16.80
CA ALA A 188 -14.06 -30.61 15.66
C ALA A 188 -14.42 -29.55 14.60
N ASN A 189 -14.70 -28.31 15.02
CA ASN A 189 -15.00 -27.22 14.08
C ASN A 189 -13.79 -26.91 13.18
N LEU A 190 -12.59 -26.76 13.76
CA LEU A 190 -11.37 -26.53 12.99
C LEU A 190 -11.06 -27.72 12.05
N ASP A 191 -11.14 -28.96 12.55
CA ASP A 191 -10.98 -30.15 11.71
C ASP A 191 -11.97 -30.18 10.54
N THR A 192 -13.23 -29.77 10.77
CA THR A 192 -14.27 -29.69 9.74
C THR A 192 -13.96 -28.60 8.71
N ILE A 193 -13.55 -27.40 9.17
CA ILE A 193 -13.18 -26.27 8.30
C ILE A 193 -12.06 -26.66 7.35
N MET A 194 -10.96 -27.20 7.89
CA MET A 194 -9.80 -27.60 7.08
C MET A 194 -10.15 -28.76 6.13
N THR A 195 -11.00 -29.69 6.56
CA THR A 195 -11.46 -30.80 5.71
C THR A 195 -12.32 -30.29 4.54
N ASN A 196 -13.24 -29.37 4.80
CA ASN A 196 -14.13 -28.80 3.78
C ASN A 196 -13.37 -27.92 2.76
N ALA A 197 -12.45 -27.08 3.23
CA ALA A 197 -11.60 -26.27 2.36
C ALA A 197 -10.74 -27.15 1.43
N ALA A 198 -10.06 -28.17 1.98
CA ALA A 198 -9.28 -29.12 1.19
C ALA A 198 -10.15 -29.93 0.21
N ASN A 199 -11.34 -30.37 0.64
CA ASN A 199 -12.29 -31.07 -0.22
C ASN A 199 -12.75 -30.21 -1.41
N GLY A 200 -12.94 -28.91 -1.20
CA GLY A 200 -13.25 -27.92 -2.25
C GLY A 200 -12.05 -27.45 -3.08
N ASN A 201 -10.88 -28.10 -2.97
CA ASN A 201 -9.64 -27.74 -3.65
C ASN A 201 -9.15 -26.29 -3.39
N PHE A 202 -9.47 -25.72 -2.21
CA PHE A 202 -8.77 -24.55 -1.68
C PHE A 202 -7.36 -24.96 -1.23
N ASN A 203 -6.42 -24.01 -1.19
CA ASN A 203 -5.04 -24.24 -0.75
C ASN A 203 -4.60 -23.36 0.43
N SER A 204 -5.44 -22.40 0.85
CA SER A 204 -5.17 -21.52 1.99
C SER A 204 -6.43 -21.27 2.83
N VAL A 205 -6.27 -21.23 4.15
CA VAL A 205 -7.33 -20.79 5.08
C VAL A 205 -6.84 -19.57 5.86
N VAL A 206 -7.65 -18.52 5.88
CA VAL A 206 -7.36 -17.26 6.56
C VAL A 206 -8.26 -17.17 7.79
N LEU A 207 -7.74 -17.67 8.92
CA LEU A 207 -8.50 -17.93 10.15
C LEU A 207 -8.38 -16.77 11.13
N GLN A 208 -9.48 -16.15 11.55
CA GLN A 208 -9.44 -15.01 12.46
C GLN A 208 -9.05 -15.45 13.87
N MET A 209 -7.89 -14.98 14.34
CA MET A 209 -7.30 -15.34 15.64
C MET A 209 -7.21 -14.14 16.61
N ARG A 210 -7.20 -12.91 16.10
CA ARG A 210 -7.31 -11.67 16.91
C ARG A 210 -8.46 -10.83 16.36
N GLY A 211 -9.38 -10.43 17.24
CA GLY A 211 -10.62 -9.75 16.83
C GLY A 211 -10.74 -8.28 17.25
N ASP A 212 -10.42 -7.96 18.51
CA ASP A 212 -10.71 -6.67 19.12
C ASP A 212 -9.91 -6.44 20.41
N THR A 213 -8.57 -6.53 20.35
CA THR A 213 -7.70 -6.70 21.55
C THR A 213 -8.04 -7.93 22.42
N THR A 214 -8.77 -8.89 21.85
CA THR A 214 -8.91 -10.25 22.40
C THR A 214 -8.42 -11.29 21.39
N THR A 215 -7.86 -12.39 21.91
CA THR A 215 -7.24 -13.46 21.12
C THR A 215 -7.99 -14.78 21.23
N LEU A 216 -7.81 -15.65 20.24
CA LEU A 216 -8.26 -17.05 20.23
C LEU A 216 -7.08 -18.03 20.37
N TYR A 217 -5.98 -17.54 20.93
CA TYR A 217 -4.74 -18.26 21.20
C TYR A 217 -4.13 -17.73 22.51
N PRO A 218 -3.28 -18.50 23.21
CA PRO A 218 -2.59 -18.03 24.41
C PRO A 218 -1.70 -16.82 24.08
N SER A 219 -1.99 -15.66 24.68
CA SER A 219 -1.19 -14.44 24.56
C SER A 219 -0.78 -13.93 25.95
N PRO A 220 0.46 -13.46 26.15
CA PRO A 220 0.89 -12.84 27.39
C PRO A 220 0.39 -11.38 27.54
N ASN A 221 -0.05 -10.76 26.45
CA ASN A 221 -0.34 -9.32 26.36
C ASN A 221 -1.82 -9.01 26.17
N GLU A 222 -2.60 -9.94 25.61
CA GLU A 222 -4.00 -9.76 25.28
C GLU A 222 -4.87 -10.84 25.93
N PRO A 223 -6.04 -10.49 26.51
CA PRO A 223 -6.92 -11.46 27.10
C PRO A 223 -7.52 -12.41 26.06
N LEU A 224 -7.74 -13.67 26.48
CA LEU A 224 -8.50 -14.64 25.72
C LEU A 224 -9.93 -14.14 25.49
N SER A 225 -10.43 -14.30 24.27
CA SER A 225 -11.78 -13.94 23.87
C SER A 225 -12.82 -14.82 24.56
N SER A 226 -13.96 -14.23 24.95
CA SER A 226 -15.09 -14.96 25.55
C SER A 226 -15.77 -15.97 24.62
N LEU A 227 -15.40 -15.97 23.33
CA LEU A 227 -15.87 -16.90 22.31
C LEU A 227 -15.28 -18.31 22.47
N ILE A 228 -14.19 -18.49 23.25
CA ILE A 228 -13.49 -19.77 23.39
C ILE A 228 -13.17 -20.10 24.85
N THR A 229 -13.10 -21.40 25.14
CA THR A 229 -12.51 -21.92 26.40
C THR A 229 -11.41 -22.92 26.04
N LEU A 230 -10.27 -22.81 26.73
CA LEU A 230 -9.12 -23.70 26.56
C LEU A 230 -9.11 -24.79 27.63
N GLY A 231 -8.82 -26.03 27.24
CA GLY A 231 -8.41 -27.08 28.16
C GLY A 231 -6.96 -26.92 28.64
N ALA A 232 -6.51 -27.83 29.49
CA ALA A 232 -5.13 -27.82 29.98
C ALA A 232 -4.13 -28.09 28.85
N GLY A 233 -3.27 -27.11 28.54
CA GLY A 233 -2.29 -27.19 27.46
C GLY A 233 -2.86 -26.99 26.05
N ASP A 234 -4.11 -26.54 25.92
CA ASP A 234 -4.70 -26.23 24.62
C ASP A 234 -4.14 -24.94 24.02
N ASP A 235 -3.78 -25.01 22.74
CA ASP A 235 -3.41 -23.87 21.90
C ASP A 235 -4.13 -24.00 20.55
N PRO A 236 -5.20 -23.19 20.31
CA PRO A 236 -5.97 -23.29 19.08
C PRO A 236 -5.23 -22.83 17.81
N LEU A 237 -4.21 -21.95 17.92
CA LEU A 237 -3.44 -21.54 16.75
C LEU A 237 -2.45 -22.64 16.35
N ALA A 238 -1.71 -23.19 17.30
CA ALA A 238 -0.85 -24.35 17.04
C ALA A 238 -1.66 -25.54 16.49
N TYR A 239 -2.86 -25.79 17.04
CA TYR A 239 -3.77 -26.82 16.53
C TYR A 239 -4.27 -26.52 15.11
N ALA A 240 -4.69 -25.28 14.82
CA ALA A 240 -5.15 -24.89 13.49
C ALA A 240 -4.05 -25.03 12.42
N ILE A 241 -2.80 -24.66 12.74
CA ILE A 241 -1.65 -24.81 11.83
C ILE A 241 -1.46 -26.30 11.49
N ASN A 242 -1.45 -27.16 12.50
CA ASN A 242 -1.33 -28.60 12.30
C ASN A 242 -2.50 -29.18 11.48
N ALA A 243 -3.73 -28.79 11.78
CA ALA A 243 -4.93 -29.25 11.10
C ALA A 243 -4.99 -28.81 9.62
N ALA A 244 -4.45 -27.63 9.28
CA ALA A 244 -4.30 -27.14 7.92
C ALA A 244 -3.19 -27.91 7.17
N HIS A 245 -1.99 -27.93 7.75
CA HIS A 245 -0.78 -28.52 7.13
C HIS A 245 -0.94 -30.02 6.83
N THR A 246 -1.55 -30.78 7.74
CA THR A 246 -1.85 -32.20 7.54
C THR A 246 -2.82 -32.48 6.39
N ARG A 247 -3.52 -31.46 5.89
CA ARG A 247 -4.43 -31.52 4.74
C ARG A 247 -3.90 -30.78 3.51
N GLY A 248 -2.63 -30.35 3.52
CA GLY A 248 -2.00 -29.61 2.42
C GLY A 248 -2.45 -28.16 2.27
N LEU A 249 -3.09 -27.58 3.30
CA LEU A 249 -3.52 -26.19 3.34
C LEU A 249 -2.47 -25.32 4.03
N LYS A 250 -2.27 -24.11 3.54
CA LYS A 250 -1.61 -23.02 4.27
C LYS A 250 -2.56 -22.41 5.30
N LEU A 251 -2.03 -21.97 6.44
CA LEU A 251 -2.78 -21.18 7.42
C LEU A 251 -2.22 -19.76 7.55
N HIS A 252 -3.09 -18.77 7.33
CA HIS A 252 -2.80 -17.38 7.64
C HIS A 252 -3.57 -16.96 8.90
N CYS A 253 -2.86 -16.40 9.87
CA CYS A 253 -3.46 -15.84 11.08
C CYS A 253 -4.09 -14.48 10.75
N TYR A 254 -5.42 -14.43 10.72
CA TYR A 254 -6.16 -13.20 10.49
C TYR A 254 -6.25 -12.38 11.79
N PHE A 255 -5.67 -11.18 11.69
CA PHE A 255 -5.50 -10.16 12.71
C PHE A 255 -6.35 -8.94 12.36
N ASN A 256 -7.43 -8.69 13.11
CA ASN A 256 -8.05 -7.36 13.12
C ASN A 256 -7.08 -6.37 13.76
N THR A 257 -6.86 -5.22 13.12
CA THR A 257 -5.72 -4.34 13.44
C THR A 257 -6.06 -3.28 14.48
N HIS A 258 -6.79 -2.22 14.09
CA HIS A 258 -6.99 -1.02 14.90
C HIS A 258 -8.24 -1.05 15.78
N VAL A 259 -8.85 -2.22 16.03
CA VAL A 259 -10.08 -2.35 16.84
C VAL A 259 -9.79 -2.95 18.22
N CYS A 260 -10.51 -2.48 19.23
CA CYS A 260 -10.32 -2.86 20.63
C CYS A 260 -11.64 -2.98 21.41
N THR A 261 -11.58 -3.61 22.59
CA THR A 261 -12.72 -3.71 23.51
C THR A 261 -12.95 -2.40 24.27
N SER A 262 -14.14 -2.22 24.83
CA SER A 262 -14.43 -1.13 25.77
C SER A 262 -13.54 -1.15 27.02
N ALA A 263 -13.13 -2.33 27.50
CA ALA A 263 -12.22 -2.46 28.65
C ALA A 263 -10.79 -2.01 28.30
N PHE A 264 -10.32 -2.34 27.09
CA PHE A 264 -9.04 -1.86 26.59
C PHE A 264 -9.06 -0.33 26.38
N ALA A 265 -10.12 0.19 25.74
CA ALA A 265 -10.30 1.63 25.55
C ALA A 265 -10.39 2.41 26.87
N GLY A 266 -11.07 1.86 27.87
CA GLY A 266 -11.17 2.46 29.20
C GLY A 266 -9.85 2.53 29.97
N SER A 267 -8.90 1.63 29.68
CA SER A 267 -7.55 1.60 30.27
C SER A 267 -6.49 2.35 29.46
N HIS A 268 -6.71 2.54 28.15
CA HIS A 268 -5.78 3.20 27.21
C HIS A 268 -6.42 4.42 26.56
N GLN A 269 -7.00 5.33 27.36
CA GLN A 269 -7.83 6.44 26.87
C GLN A 269 -7.11 7.37 25.88
N SER A 270 -5.79 7.57 26.02
CA SER A 270 -4.99 8.38 25.09
C SER A 270 -4.70 7.70 23.75
N TRP A 271 -4.93 6.38 23.64
CA TRP A 271 -4.72 5.60 22.43
C TRP A 271 -5.96 5.53 21.53
N ILE A 272 -7.09 6.07 21.97
CA ILE A 272 -8.37 6.00 21.26
C ILE A 272 -8.52 7.17 20.29
N ILE A 273 -9.03 6.87 19.09
CA ILE A 273 -9.28 7.90 18.06
C ILE A 273 -10.22 8.99 18.58
N ALA A 274 -10.00 10.20 18.10
CA ALA A 274 -10.90 11.33 18.31
C ALA A 274 -11.50 11.84 16.99
N ASP A 275 -12.68 12.45 17.10
CA ASP A 275 -13.37 13.18 16.03
C ASP A 275 -12.70 14.53 15.72
N SER A 276 -13.15 15.23 14.68
CA SER A 276 -12.59 16.52 14.24
C SER A 276 -12.55 17.65 15.28
N THR A 277 -13.20 17.50 16.44
CA THR A 277 -13.10 18.46 17.56
C THR A 277 -11.97 18.13 18.54
N GLY A 278 -11.32 16.98 18.37
CA GLY A 278 -10.36 16.42 19.31
C GLY A 278 -11.01 15.63 20.45
N THR A 279 -12.32 15.32 20.37
CA THR A 279 -13.03 14.53 21.38
C THR A 279 -12.86 13.03 21.11
N PRO A 280 -12.26 12.25 22.04
CA PRO A 280 -12.14 10.79 21.89
C PRO A 280 -13.52 10.12 21.76
N ILE A 281 -13.62 9.07 20.93
CA ILE A 281 -14.89 8.34 20.79
C ILE A 281 -15.32 7.71 22.12
N SER A 282 -16.56 7.97 22.53
CA SER A 282 -17.14 7.46 23.78
C SER A 282 -18.00 6.21 23.58
N SER A 283 -18.39 5.93 22.33
CA SER A 283 -19.17 4.76 21.91
C SER A 283 -18.49 4.04 20.74
N THR A 284 -18.94 2.82 20.46
CA THR A 284 -18.43 2.00 19.35
C THR A 284 -18.86 2.55 17.98
N VAL A 285 -17.95 2.53 17.01
CA VAL A 285 -18.24 2.74 15.59
C VAL A 285 -18.07 1.40 14.86
N ASP A 286 -19.10 0.97 14.12
CA ASP A 286 -19.21 -0.37 13.53
C ASP A 286 -18.90 -1.50 14.54
N GLY A 287 -19.48 -1.40 15.75
CA GLY A 287 -19.33 -2.39 16.82
C GLY A 287 -18.02 -2.36 17.62
N TYR A 288 -17.05 -1.51 17.25
CA TYR A 288 -15.73 -1.47 17.90
C TYR A 288 -15.35 -0.10 18.48
N TYR A 289 -14.53 -0.11 19.53
CA TYR A 289 -13.65 1.03 19.82
C TYR A 289 -12.41 0.92 18.93
N TRP A 290 -11.76 2.05 18.63
CA TRP A 290 -10.69 2.10 17.64
C TRP A 290 -9.44 2.80 18.19
N LEU A 291 -8.28 2.20 17.90
CA LEU A 291 -6.95 2.65 18.27
C LEU A 291 -6.43 3.65 17.22
N ALA A 292 -5.76 4.70 17.69
CA ALA A 292 -5.20 5.75 16.85
C ALA A 292 -3.92 5.28 16.12
N PRO A 293 -3.93 5.17 14.78
CA PRO A 293 -2.78 4.69 14.01
C PRO A 293 -1.60 5.68 14.06
N GLY A 294 -1.86 6.94 14.38
CA GLY A 294 -0.86 7.98 14.60
C GLY A 294 -0.26 8.01 16.01
N HIS A 295 -0.67 7.13 16.92
CA HIS A 295 -0.07 7.03 18.26
C HIS A 295 1.12 6.06 18.22
N PRO A 296 2.35 6.48 18.55
CA PRO A 296 3.55 5.65 18.36
C PRO A 296 3.55 4.42 19.28
N ASP A 297 3.00 4.52 20.49
CA ASP A 297 2.83 3.35 21.38
C ASP A 297 1.80 2.34 20.83
N VAL A 298 0.76 2.78 20.09
CA VAL A 298 -0.19 1.87 19.42
C VAL A 298 0.52 1.13 18.29
N GLN A 299 1.31 1.84 17.48
CA GLN A 299 2.12 1.24 16.42
C GLN A 299 3.05 0.17 16.99
N LYS A 300 3.78 0.47 18.07
CA LYS A 300 4.64 -0.50 18.75
C LYS A 300 3.82 -1.68 19.30
N TYR A 301 2.77 -1.41 20.08
CA TYR A 301 1.94 -2.45 20.71
C TYR A 301 1.35 -3.44 19.69
N LEU A 302 0.86 -2.94 18.55
CA LEU A 302 0.33 -3.79 17.49
C LEU A 302 1.43 -4.60 16.79
N ARG A 303 2.63 -4.03 16.61
CA ARG A 303 3.80 -4.74 16.06
C ARG A 303 4.27 -5.82 17.04
N ASP A 304 4.31 -5.53 18.34
CA ASP A 304 4.62 -6.51 19.39
C ASP A 304 3.67 -7.72 19.36
N GLN A 305 2.37 -7.51 19.07
CA GLN A 305 1.42 -8.62 18.97
C GLN A 305 1.67 -9.48 17.72
N VAL A 306 2.01 -8.86 16.59
CA VAL A 306 2.41 -9.59 15.38
C VAL A 306 3.70 -10.38 15.63
N MET A 307 4.71 -9.76 16.24
CA MET A 307 5.97 -10.42 16.54
C MET A 307 5.83 -11.50 17.62
N HIS A 308 4.91 -11.37 18.57
CA HIS A 308 4.58 -12.47 19.48
C HIS A 308 4.06 -13.70 18.71
N ILE A 309 3.15 -13.51 17.75
CA ILE A 309 2.68 -14.60 16.88
C ILE A 309 3.86 -15.20 16.10
N VAL A 310 4.63 -14.38 15.38
CA VAL A 310 5.73 -14.86 14.51
C VAL A 310 6.81 -15.62 15.27
N ASN A 311 7.17 -15.18 16.49
CA ASN A 311 8.14 -15.87 17.33
C ASN A 311 7.58 -17.13 18.02
N THR A 312 6.27 -17.23 18.22
CA THR A 312 5.63 -18.39 18.90
C THR A 312 5.25 -19.49 17.91
N TYR A 313 4.89 -19.14 16.67
CA TYR A 313 4.37 -20.06 15.66
C TYR A 313 5.25 -20.04 14.39
N PRO A 314 6.48 -20.57 14.42
CA PRO A 314 7.41 -20.53 13.27
C PRO A 314 6.93 -21.31 12.04
N ALA A 315 5.93 -22.18 12.19
CA ALA A 315 5.29 -22.92 11.11
C ALA A 315 4.07 -22.19 10.48
N LEU A 316 3.76 -20.96 10.92
CA LEU A 316 2.66 -20.18 10.34
C LEU A 316 3.02 -19.68 8.93
N ASP A 317 2.12 -19.85 7.96
CA ASP A 317 2.37 -19.44 6.57
C ASP A 317 2.23 -17.93 6.32
N GLY A 318 1.45 -17.23 7.16
CA GLY A 318 1.33 -15.78 7.04
C GLY A 318 0.49 -15.08 8.12
N ILE A 319 0.58 -13.75 8.12
CA ILE A 319 -0.30 -12.83 8.85
C ILE A 319 -1.21 -12.13 7.83
N HIS A 320 -2.48 -11.96 8.18
CA HIS A 320 -3.47 -11.30 7.33
C HIS A 320 -4.23 -10.21 8.09
N PHE A 321 -4.15 -8.97 7.62
CA PHE A 321 -4.72 -7.81 8.31
C PHE A 321 -6.09 -7.36 7.75
N ASP A 322 -7.10 -7.24 8.61
CA ASP A 322 -8.29 -6.42 8.35
C ASP A 322 -8.40 -5.32 9.42
N ARG A 323 -9.37 -4.41 9.27
CA ARG A 323 -9.56 -3.24 10.14
C ARG A 323 -8.28 -2.40 10.26
N ILE A 324 -7.53 -2.37 9.17
CA ILE A 324 -6.32 -1.57 8.95
C ILE A 324 -6.70 -0.28 8.21
N ARG A 325 -7.54 0.51 8.88
CA ARG A 325 -8.19 1.74 8.40
C ARG A 325 -8.82 2.49 9.58
N MET A 326 -9.36 3.67 9.33
CA MET A 326 -10.35 4.31 10.22
C MET A 326 -11.76 3.76 9.99
N PRO A 327 -12.66 3.85 10.99
CA PRO A 327 -14.06 3.41 10.81
C PRO A 327 -14.79 4.27 9.78
N GLU A 328 -14.59 5.59 9.85
CA GLU A 328 -15.19 6.59 8.96
C GLU A 328 -14.16 7.69 8.68
N ALA A 329 -14.46 8.57 7.73
CA ALA A 329 -13.65 9.77 7.49
C ALA A 329 -13.70 10.73 8.69
N GLY A 330 -12.63 11.51 8.90
CA GLY A 330 -12.59 12.53 9.96
C GLY A 330 -12.27 12.03 11.36
N TYR A 331 -11.67 10.83 11.49
CA TYR A 331 -11.18 10.25 12.74
C TYR A 331 -9.65 10.16 12.79
N SER A 332 -9.08 10.11 14.01
CA SER A 332 -7.64 10.24 14.34
C SER A 332 -7.15 11.69 14.54
N TYR A 333 -8.03 12.54 15.07
CA TYR A 333 -7.69 13.87 15.61
C TYR A 333 -7.34 13.82 17.11
N ASP A 334 -6.88 12.69 17.63
CA ASP A 334 -6.44 12.58 19.02
C ASP A 334 -5.24 13.49 19.29
N ALA A 335 -5.01 13.82 20.56
CA ALA A 335 -3.99 14.80 20.95
C ALA A 335 -2.58 14.40 20.48
N THR A 336 -2.24 13.10 20.54
CA THR A 336 -0.94 12.57 20.10
C THR A 336 -0.78 12.65 18.59
N SER A 337 -1.79 12.20 17.82
CA SER A 337 -1.79 12.31 16.36
C SER A 337 -1.71 13.75 15.86
N ASN A 338 -2.45 14.67 16.49
CA ASN A 338 -2.39 16.09 16.16
C ASN A 338 -1.00 16.69 16.44
N ALA A 339 -0.40 16.36 17.59
CA ALA A 339 0.93 16.83 17.96
C ALA A 339 2.02 16.30 17.01
N ARG A 340 1.98 15.01 16.66
CA ARG A 340 2.93 14.42 15.70
C ARG A 340 2.74 14.98 14.28
N ARG A 341 1.50 15.19 13.83
CA ARG A 341 1.21 15.79 12.51
C ARG A 341 1.66 17.26 12.41
N ALA A 342 1.65 18.00 13.51
CA ALA A 342 2.13 19.38 13.58
C ALA A 342 3.63 19.52 13.92
N GLY A 343 4.34 18.40 14.10
CA GLY A 343 5.72 18.35 14.59
C GLY A 343 6.61 17.37 13.83
N PRO A 344 7.66 16.82 14.46
CA PRO A 344 8.64 15.94 13.81
C PRO A 344 8.04 14.66 13.20
N GLY A 345 6.88 14.19 13.66
CA GLY A 345 6.18 13.05 13.07
C GLY A 345 5.59 13.30 11.67
N ASN A 346 5.85 14.45 11.04
CA ASN A 346 5.37 14.80 9.69
C ASN A 346 6.47 15.42 8.79
N PRO A 347 7.55 14.68 8.46
CA PRO A 347 8.66 15.20 7.64
C PRO A 347 8.20 15.66 6.25
N GLY A 348 7.14 15.06 5.70
CA GLY A 348 6.58 15.40 4.40
C GLY A 348 5.63 16.60 4.39
N SER A 349 5.36 17.24 5.55
CA SER A 349 4.35 18.30 5.69
C SER A 349 2.96 17.91 5.13
N LEU A 350 2.58 16.63 5.30
CA LEU A 350 1.36 16.05 4.78
C LEU A 350 0.12 16.62 5.48
N GLY A 351 -0.95 16.82 4.70
CA GLY A 351 -2.29 17.13 5.22
C GLY A 351 -2.92 15.95 5.97
N PHE A 352 -4.07 16.17 6.61
CA PHE A 352 -4.70 15.21 7.54
C PHE A 352 -4.80 13.78 7.01
N ASP A 353 -5.51 13.55 5.90
CA ASP A 353 -5.77 12.21 5.39
C ASP A 353 -4.49 11.50 4.95
N ASN A 354 -3.64 12.20 4.18
CA ASN A 354 -2.37 11.67 3.70
C ASN A 354 -1.41 11.35 4.85
N TRP A 355 -1.37 12.18 5.89
CA TRP A 355 -0.53 11.93 7.07
C TRP A 355 -0.99 10.69 7.82
N THR A 356 -2.29 10.56 8.08
CA THR A 356 -2.85 9.41 8.81
C THR A 356 -2.71 8.11 8.00
N ALA A 357 -2.85 8.16 6.67
CA ALA A 357 -2.58 7.02 5.79
C ALA A 357 -1.08 6.64 5.74
N ASP A 358 -0.18 7.63 5.77
CA ASP A 358 1.27 7.42 5.92
C ASP A 358 1.63 6.79 7.27
N GLN A 359 0.91 7.10 8.37
CA GLN A 359 1.13 6.41 9.65
C GLN A 359 0.81 4.91 9.59
N ILE A 360 -0.28 4.52 8.94
CA ILE A 360 -0.61 3.09 8.71
C ILE A 360 0.44 2.44 7.80
N THR A 361 0.86 3.15 6.75
CA THR A 361 1.86 2.65 5.79
C THR A 361 3.24 2.47 6.44
N ARG A 362 3.66 3.37 7.34
CA ARG A 362 4.90 3.23 8.15
C ARG A 362 4.84 2.02 9.06
N TRP A 363 3.74 1.87 9.81
CA TRP A 363 3.55 0.70 10.68
C TRP A 363 3.65 -0.62 9.92
N LEU A 364 3.06 -0.69 8.72
CA LEU A 364 3.18 -1.87 7.85
C LEU A 364 4.61 -2.14 7.38
N ARG A 365 5.38 -1.10 7.04
CA ARG A 365 6.80 -1.26 6.67
C ARG A 365 7.61 -1.83 7.82
N ASP A 366 7.38 -1.34 9.03
CA ASP A 366 8.05 -1.82 10.23
C ASP A 366 7.71 -3.28 10.52
N VAL A 367 6.42 -3.64 10.48
CA VAL A 367 5.96 -5.04 10.59
C VAL A 367 6.64 -5.90 9.53
N TYR A 368 6.64 -5.49 8.26
CA TYR A 368 7.24 -6.27 7.18
C TYR A 368 8.73 -6.50 7.41
N ALA A 369 9.48 -5.46 7.78
CA ALA A 369 10.91 -5.55 8.07
C ALA A 369 11.23 -6.44 9.28
N GLU A 370 10.51 -6.28 10.39
CA GLU A 370 10.77 -7.03 11.62
C GLU A 370 10.40 -8.52 11.44
N VAL A 371 9.27 -8.81 10.78
CA VAL A 371 8.86 -10.19 10.47
C VAL A 371 9.90 -10.89 9.58
N HIS A 372 10.35 -10.25 8.50
CA HIS A 372 11.33 -10.86 7.59
C HIS A 372 12.73 -10.98 8.21
N SER A 373 13.03 -10.26 9.31
CA SER A 373 14.26 -10.49 10.08
C SER A 373 14.25 -11.81 10.88
N VAL A 374 13.06 -12.36 11.15
CA VAL A 374 12.86 -13.61 11.92
C VAL A 374 12.46 -14.77 11.00
N ASN A 375 11.51 -14.55 10.09
CA ASN A 375 11.01 -15.54 9.14
C ASN A 375 10.88 -14.94 7.73
N PRO A 376 11.93 -15.02 6.89
CA PRO A 376 11.92 -14.47 5.53
C PRO A 376 10.90 -15.09 4.55
N GLY A 377 10.23 -16.18 4.92
CA GLY A 377 9.23 -16.85 4.09
C GLY A 377 7.77 -16.62 4.52
N LEU A 378 7.55 -15.91 5.64
CA LEU A 378 6.21 -15.69 6.18
C LEU A 378 5.49 -14.56 5.43
N GLN A 379 4.30 -14.85 4.93
CA GLN A 379 3.56 -13.91 4.07
C GLN A 379 2.84 -12.84 4.88
N ILE A 380 2.99 -11.57 4.49
CA ILE A 380 2.27 -10.41 5.00
C ILE A 380 1.20 -9.98 4.00
N SER A 381 -0.05 -9.89 4.46
CA SER A 381 -1.20 -9.62 3.60
C SER A 381 -2.29 -8.80 4.28
N ALA A 382 -3.21 -8.23 3.51
CA ALA A 382 -4.35 -7.47 4.05
C ALA A 382 -5.62 -7.55 3.20
N ALA A 383 -6.78 -7.32 3.84
CA ALA A 383 -8.09 -7.15 3.24
C ALA A 383 -8.52 -5.67 3.24
N PRO A 384 -8.14 -4.85 2.24
CA PRO A 384 -8.63 -3.49 2.13
C PRO A 384 -10.09 -3.44 1.63
N LEU A 385 -10.76 -2.30 1.83
CA LEU A 385 -12.06 -2.03 1.21
C LEU A 385 -11.95 -2.12 -0.32
N GLY A 386 -12.90 -2.78 -0.99
CA GLY A 386 -12.84 -3.01 -2.44
C GLY A 386 -12.92 -1.74 -3.28
N LEU A 387 -13.52 -0.66 -2.77
CA LEU A 387 -13.50 0.64 -3.44
C LEU A 387 -12.33 1.48 -2.92
N TYR A 388 -11.35 1.76 -3.77
CA TYR A 388 -10.17 2.55 -3.37
C TYR A 388 -10.51 4.02 -3.04
N HIS A 389 -11.04 4.78 -3.99
CA HIS A 389 -11.41 6.19 -3.84
C HIS A 389 -12.57 6.58 -4.78
N TRP A 390 -13.45 7.51 -4.39
CA TRP A 390 -14.64 7.85 -5.20
C TRP A 390 -14.31 8.49 -6.55
N THR A 391 -13.12 9.08 -6.73
CA THR A 391 -12.70 9.61 -8.05
C THR A 391 -12.19 8.52 -9.00
N SER A 392 -11.97 7.30 -8.52
CA SER A 392 -11.53 6.17 -9.35
C SER A 392 -12.68 5.55 -10.15
N TYR A 393 -13.93 5.68 -9.68
CA TYR A 393 -15.09 5.00 -10.25
C TYR A 393 -16.19 6.02 -10.57
N SER A 394 -16.24 6.46 -11.83
CA SER A 394 -17.17 7.51 -12.26
C SER A 394 -18.62 7.00 -12.25
N GLY A 395 -19.54 7.77 -11.65
CA GLY A 395 -20.94 7.38 -11.52
C GLY A 395 -21.24 6.38 -10.39
N TYR A 396 -20.25 6.04 -9.55
CA TYR A 396 -20.48 5.21 -8.37
C TYR A 396 -21.06 6.04 -7.21
N PRO A 397 -21.97 5.48 -6.38
CA PRO A 397 -22.51 6.21 -5.24
C PRO A 397 -21.44 6.56 -4.20
N THR A 398 -21.48 7.80 -3.70
CA THR A 398 -20.55 8.29 -2.66
C THR A 398 -20.85 7.76 -1.26
N GLY A 399 -22.02 7.13 -1.06
CA GLY A 399 -22.44 6.57 0.24
C GLY A 399 -21.76 5.25 0.63
N TYR A 400 -20.98 4.64 -0.26
CA TYR A 400 -20.25 3.39 0.03
C TYR A 400 -18.96 3.63 0.84
N TYR A 401 -18.43 2.53 1.37
CA TYR A 401 -17.18 2.51 2.11
C TYR A 401 -15.97 2.46 1.17
N TYR A 402 -15.44 3.64 0.85
CA TYR A 402 -14.15 3.83 0.18
C TYR A 402 -12.96 3.73 1.16
N GLY A 403 -11.84 3.20 0.68
CA GLY A 403 -10.60 2.96 1.42
C GLY A 403 -9.82 4.23 1.78
N LEU A 404 -9.34 4.98 0.80
CA LEU A 404 -8.50 6.17 1.01
C LEU A 404 -9.16 7.24 1.91
N PRO A 405 -10.49 7.49 1.88
CA PRO A 405 -11.18 8.40 2.82
C PRO A 405 -11.26 7.89 4.26
N ARG A 406 -10.99 6.60 4.48
CA ARG A 406 -10.74 5.95 5.78
C ARG A 406 -9.23 5.71 5.99
N GLN A 407 -8.42 6.51 5.30
CA GLN A 407 -6.96 6.56 5.39
C GLN A 407 -6.30 5.21 5.05
N GLN A 408 -6.96 4.40 4.21
CA GLN A 408 -6.53 3.07 3.79
C GLN A 408 -5.89 3.10 2.39
N ASP A 409 -4.65 3.55 2.29
CA ASP A 409 -3.91 3.58 1.02
C ASP A 409 -3.27 2.22 0.67
N ALA A 410 -4.10 1.22 0.39
CA ALA A 410 -3.63 -0.13 0.09
C ALA A 410 -2.78 -0.25 -1.18
N LYS A 411 -2.90 0.71 -2.11
CA LYS A 411 -2.07 0.77 -3.32
C LYS A 411 -0.64 1.20 -2.98
N ALA A 412 -0.46 2.16 -2.07
CA ALA A 412 0.85 2.53 -1.56
C ALA A 412 1.55 1.35 -0.83
N TRP A 413 0.82 0.52 -0.09
CA TRP A 413 1.41 -0.63 0.63
C TRP A 413 2.08 -1.64 -0.30
N LEU A 414 1.46 -1.92 -1.45
CA LEU A 414 2.05 -2.77 -2.51
C LEU A 414 3.25 -2.09 -3.16
N ALA A 415 3.14 -0.79 -3.48
CA ALA A 415 4.21 -0.02 -4.12
C ALA A 415 5.48 0.07 -3.24
N GLU A 416 5.31 0.26 -1.92
CA GLU A 416 6.40 0.22 -0.93
C GLU A 416 6.90 -1.21 -0.65
N GLY A 417 6.16 -2.24 -1.05
CA GLY A 417 6.48 -3.64 -0.80
C GLY A 417 6.31 -4.05 0.67
N ALA A 418 5.42 -3.38 1.40
CA ALA A 418 5.03 -3.71 2.78
C ALA A 418 3.91 -4.78 2.84
N MET A 419 3.53 -5.32 1.68
CA MET A 419 2.56 -6.40 1.49
C MET A 419 3.09 -7.35 0.42
N ASP A 420 2.91 -8.66 0.63
CA ASP A 420 3.13 -9.69 -0.40
C ASP A 420 1.90 -9.81 -1.30
N TRP A 421 0.72 -9.69 -0.71
CA TRP A 421 -0.53 -9.65 -1.45
C TRP A 421 -1.63 -8.91 -0.70
N ILE A 422 -2.63 -8.40 -1.42
CA ILE A 422 -3.87 -7.91 -0.83
C ILE A 422 -5.07 -8.62 -1.44
N ALA A 423 -6.15 -8.65 -0.65
CA ALA A 423 -7.44 -9.20 -1.05
C ALA A 423 -8.52 -8.13 -0.88
N PRO A 424 -8.71 -7.25 -1.88
CA PRO A 424 -9.71 -6.19 -1.80
C PRO A 424 -11.12 -6.78 -1.64
N GLN A 425 -11.88 -6.23 -0.70
CA GLN A 425 -13.24 -6.67 -0.35
C GLN A 425 -14.24 -6.18 -1.43
N VAL A 426 -14.25 -6.84 -2.59
CA VAL A 426 -15.12 -6.55 -3.75
C VAL A 426 -16.43 -7.33 -3.59
N TYR A 427 -17.21 -6.98 -2.59
CA TYR A 427 -18.43 -7.69 -2.20
C TYR A 427 -19.68 -7.16 -2.92
N TRP A 428 -19.58 -7.02 -4.24
CA TRP A 428 -20.67 -6.58 -5.12
C TRP A 428 -20.74 -7.50 -6.33
N PRO A 429 -21.95 -7.88 -6.81
CA PRO A 429 -22.09 -8.74 -7.98
C PRO A 429 -21.46 -8.16 -9.26
N ASP A 430 -21.20 -9.06 -10.20
CA ASP A 430 -20.91 -8.78 -11.60
C ASP A 430 -22.23 -8.55 -12.37
N GLY A 431 -22.19 -7.80 -13.47
CA GLY A 431 -23.35 -7.64 -14.39
C GLY A 431 -23.94 -6.23 -14.53
N GLY A 432 -23.21 -5.18 -14.14
CA GLY A 432 -23.46 -3.81 -14.58
C GLY A 432 -24.29 -2.92 -13.65
N GLY A 433 -24.33 -3.23 -12.35
CA GLY A 433 -24.80 -2.31 -11.31
C GLY A 433 -23.62 -1.58 -10.67
N ASN A 434 -23.77 -0.33 -10.21
CA ASN A 434 -22.68 0.38 -9.53
C ASN A 434 -22.79 0.19 -8.00
N PRO A 435 -21.84 -0.47 -7.31
CA PRO A 435 -20.54 -0.94 -7.78
C PRO A 435 -20.58 -2.34 -8.40
N ASP A 436 -19.66 -2.62 -9.33
CA ASP A 436 -19.59 -3.86 -10.12
C ASP A 436 -18.26 -4.60 -9.89
N PHE A 437 -18.28 -5.93 -9.83
CA PHE A 437 -17.06 -6.73 -9.62
C PHE A 437 -16.03 -6.53 -10.75
N SER A 438 -16.47 -6.63 -12.01
CA SER A 438 -15.63 -6.59 -13.21
C SER A 438 -15.08 -5.20 -13.53
N ASP A 439 -15.74 -4.13 -13.07
CA ASP A 439 -15.18 -2.77 -13.10
C ASP A 439 -14.04 -2.58 -12.08
N ILE A 440 -14.18 -3.14 -10.88
CA ILE A 440 -13.31 -2.85 -9.72
C ILE A 440 -12.00 -3.64 -9.77
N VAL A 441 -12.06 -4.95 -10.10
CA VAL A 441 -10.87 -5.82 -10.06
C VAL A 441 -9.73 -5.37 -10.99
N PRO A 442 -9.96 -4.94 -12.23
CA PRO A 442 -8.90 -4.45 -13.11
C PRO A 442 -8.12 -3.24 -12.56
N ASP A 443 -8.76 -2.34 -11.80
CA ASP A 443 -8.10 -1.20 -11.15
C ASP A 443 -7.13 -1.65 -10.04
N TRP A 444 -7.50 -2.68 -9.27
CA TRP A 444 -6.60 -3.29 -8.29
C TRP A 444 -5.44 -4.03 -8.97
N GLN A 445 -5.73 -4.82 -10.01
CA GLN A 445 -4.70 -5.56 -10.75
C GLN A 445 -3.70 -4.64 -11.45
N ALA A 446 -4.15 -3.51 -12.02
CA ALA A 446 -3.27 -2.47 -12.56
C ALA A 446 -2.38 -1.83 -11.47
N SER A 447 -2.81 -1.87 -10.21
CA SER A 447 -2.11 -1.31 -9.05
C SER A 447 -1.22 -2.32 -8.32
N ALA A 448 -1.16 -3.57 -8.79
CA ALA A 448 -0.49 -4.71 -8.14
C ALA A 448 1.00 -4.47 -7.83
N SER A 449 1.69 -3.58 -8.55
CA SER A 449 3.05 -3.11 -8.24
C SER A 449 4.11 -4.22 -8.11
N GLY A 450 3.92 -5.34 -8.83
CA GLY A 450 4.80 -6.53 -8.75
C GLY A 450 4.54 -7.44 -7.55
N ARG A 451 3.38 -7.28 -6.90
CA ARG A 451 2.82 -8.13 -5.83
C ARG A 451 1.53 -8.80 -6.34
N HIS A 452 0.86 -9.63 -5.54
CA HIS A 452 -0.38 -10.29 -5.98
C HIS A 452 -1.65 -9.59 -5.46
N ILE A 453 -2.70 -9.66 -6.28
CA ILE A 453 -4.07 -9.31 -5.93
C ILE A 453 -4.89 -10.60 -5.94
N TYR A 454 -5.61 -10.89 -4.85
CA TYR A 454 -6.55 -11.99 -4.74
C TYR A 454 -7.94 -11.44 -4.42
N PRO A 455 -8.77 -11.03 -5.40
CA PRO A 455 -10.06 -10.38 -5.15
C PRO A 455 -10.92 -11.15 -4.16
N GLY A 456 -11.44 -10.41 -3.18
CA GLY A 456 -12.35 -10.91 -2.15
C GLY A 456 -13.79 -10.81 -2.62
N MET A 457 -14.45 -11.96 -2.76
CA MET A 457 -15.85 -12.11 -3.18
C MET A 457 -16.73 -12.62 -2.04
N SER A 458 -18.03 -12.32 -2.06
CA SER A 458 -18.94 -12.62 -0.95
C SER A 458 -19.92 -13.74 -1.26
N ALA A 459 -19.72 -14.92 -0.67
CA ALA A 459 -20.60 -16.09 -0.82
C ALA A 459 -21.92 -15.97 -0.02
N THR A 460 -22.39 -14.76 0.32
CA THR A 460 -23.46 -14.54 1.31
C THR A 460 -24.88 -14.65 0.79
N SER A 461 -25.10 -14.53 -0.53
CA SER A 461 -26.42 -14.34 -1.15
C SER A 461 -26.86 -15.48 -2.07
N ASP A 462 -25.93 -16.31 -2.53
CA ASP A 462 -26.10 -17.01 -3.81
C ASP A 462 -26.37 -18.49 -3.62
N ALA A 463 -27.66 -18.83 -3.60
CA ALA A 463 -28.20 -20.16 -3.28
C ALA A 463 -27.64 -21.33 -4.15
N ASN A 464 -26.86 -21.04 -5.18
CA ASN A 464 -26.27 -22.00 -6.11
C ASN A 464 -24.78 -21.76 -6.43
N ALA A 465 -24.08 -20.84 -5.76
CA ALA A 465 -22.67 -20.48 -6.02
C ALA A 465 -22.33 -19.91 -7.43
N ASN A 466 -23.33 -19.67 -8.29
CA ASN A 466 -23.09 -19.27 -9.68
C ASN A 466 -22.36 -17.93 -9.78
N GLU A 467 -22.73 -16.95 -8.96
CA GLU A 467 -22.13 -15.61 -8.96
C GLU A 467 -20.62 -15.68 -8.76
N THR A 468 -20.19 -16.34 -7.68
CA THR A 468 -18.76 -16.56 -7.41
C THR A 468 -18.05 -17.44 -8.43
N ILE A 469 -18.74 -18.36 -9.12
CA ILE A 469 -18.14 -19.05 -10.27
C ILE A 469 -17.84 -18.06 -11.41
N SER A 470 -18.74 -17.10 -11.67
CA SER A 470 -18.51 -15.99 -12.60
C SER A 470 -17.38 -15.09 -12.12
N GLU A 471 -17.39 -14.63 -10.86
CA GLU A 471 -16.34 -13.76 -10.27
C GLU A 471 -14.95 -14.41 -10.33
N ILE A 472 -14.83 -15.72 -10.05
CA ILE A 472 -13.56 -16.48 -10.20
C ILE A 472 -13.12 -16.51 -11.68
N THR A 473 -14.06 -16.73 -12.59
CA THR A 473 -13.79 -16.79 -14.04
C THR A 473 -13.37 -15.42 -14.59
N ALA A 474 -14.04 -14.34 -14.18
CA ALA A 474 -13.68 -12.96 -14.46
C ALA A 474 -12.29 -12.63 -13.90
N THR A 475 -12.02 -12.99 -12.64
CA THR A 475 -10.71 -12.79 -11.98
C THR A 475 -9.55 -13.41 -12.77
N ARG A 476 -9.74 -14.62 -13.30
CA ARG A 476 -8.76 -15.27 -14.20
C ARG A 476 -8.56 -14.49 -15.50
N SER A 477 -9.64 -13.97 -16.09
CA SER A 477 -9.57 -13.16 -17.32
C SER A 477 -8.81 -11.83 -17.12
N PHE A 478 -8.83 -11.28 -15.90
CA PHE A 478 -8.07 -10.08 -15.54
C PHE A 478 -6.59 -10.37 -15.21
N GLY A 479 -6.19 -11.65 -15.14
CA GLY A 479 -4.81 -12.06 -14.86
C GLY A 479 -4.39 -11.95 -13.39
N CYS A 480 -5.34 -11.89 -12.45
CA CYS A 480 -5.04 -12.03 -11.03
C CYS A 480 -4.56 -13.45 -10.71
N ALA A 481 -3.67 -13.59 -9.74
CA ALA A 481 -3.01 -14.86 -9.42
C ALA A 481 -3.82 -15.78 -8.47
N GLY A 482 -5.10 -15.48 -8.27
CA GLY A 482 -5.99 -16.22 -7.38
C GLY A 482 -7.12 -15.36 -6.81
N THR A 483 -7.86 -15.91 -5.85
CA THR A 483 -9.11 -15.36 -5.28
C THR A 483 -9.25 -15.66 -3.78
N MET A 484 -10.13 -14.90 -3.14
CA MET A 484 -10.48 -15.04 -1.72
C MET A 484 -11.99 -15.10 -1.53
N VAL A 485 -12.52 -16.13 -0.88
CA VAL A 485 -13.95 -16.26 -0.59
C VAL A 485 -14.27 -15.80 0.83
N TRP A 486 -15.21 -14.87 0.97
CA TRP A 486 -15.81 -14.45 2.25
C TRP A 486 -17.23 -15.03 2.40
N SER A 487 -17.54 -15.84 3.41
CA SER A 487 -16.66 -16.56 4.32
C SER A 487 -16.97 -18.05 4.32
N TYR A 488 -16.14 -18.83 5.01
CA TYR A 488 -16.31 -20.27 5.20
C TYR A 488 -17.76 -20.65 5.59
N GLY A 489 -18.37 -19.93 6.52
CA GLY A 489 -19.70 -20.24 7.04
C GLY A 489 -20.80 -20.10 5.99
N SER A 490 -20.73 -19.07 5.15
CA SER A 490 -21.65 -18.87 4.02
C SER A 490 -21.41 -19.91 2.91
N ALA A 491 -20.15 -20.14 2.53
CA ALA A 491 -19.80 -21.19 1.58
C ALA A 491 -20.27 -22.58 2.08
N ASN A 492 -20.17 -22.85 3.37
CA ASN A 492 -20.61 -24.11 3.95
C ASN A 492 -22.14 -24.23 4.02
N SER A 493 -22.87 -23.16 4.34
CA SER A 493 -24.34 -23.19 4.40
C SER A 493 -24.98 -23.34 3.01
N LEU A 494 -24.28 -22.91 1.95
CA LEU A 494 -24.74 -22.97 0.55
C LEU A 494 -24.13 -24.14 -0.24
N ASN A 495 -23.46 -25.10 0.43
CA ASN A 495 -22.85 -26.29 -0.18
C ASN A 495 -21.80 -26.01 -1.31
N PHE A 496 -21.19 -24.83 -1.24
CA PHE A 496 -20.31 -24.21 -2.23
C PHE A 496 -19.11 -25.08 -2.61
N TRP A 497 -18.56 -25.84 -1.65
CA TRP A 497 -17.41 -26.73 -1.82
C TRP A 497 -17.60 -27.76 -2.93
N SER A 498 -18.82 -28.27 -3.06
CA SER A 498 -19.15 -29.25 -4.10
C SER A 498 -19.40 -28.61 -5.45
N THR A 499 -20.01 -27.42 -5.48
CA THR A 499 -20.29 -26.69 -6.72
C THR A 499 -19.02 -26.17 -7.39
N LEU A 500 -18.10 -25.58 -6.62
CA LEU A 500 -16.80 -25.12 -7.14
C LEU A 500 -15.93 -26.24 -7.74
N LYS A 501 -16.18 -27.49 -7.34
CA LYS A 501 -15.45 -28.69 -7.76
C LYS A 501 -16.28 -29.61 -8.68
N ALA A 502 -17.46 -29.19 -9.11
CA ALA A 502 -18.24 -29.94 -10.10
C ALA A 502 -17.44 -30.07 -11.42
N PRO A 503 -17.70 -31.08 -12.26
CA PRO A 503 -17.06 -31.18 -13.57
C PRO A 503 -17.28 -29.91 -14.40
N GLY A 504 -16.20 -29.32 -14.92
CA GLY A 504 -16.20 -28.04 -15.62
C GLY A 504 -16.13 -26.80 -14.73
N ALA A 505 -16.27 -26.92 -13.39
CA ALA A 505 -16.24 -25.79 -12.47
C ALA A 505 -14.80 -25.31 -12.19
N PRO A 506 -14.60 -24.05 -11.75
CA PRO A 506 -13.27 -23.45 -11.66
C PRO A 506 -12.24 -24.22 -10.83
N TYR A 507 -12.65 -24.90 -9.76
CA TYR A 507 -11.78 -25.66 -8.85
C TYR A 507 -11.93 -27.18 -8.99
N GLU A 508 -12.39 -27.71 -10.14
CA GLU A 508 -12.50 -29.16 -10.37
C GLU A 508 -11.19 -29.92 -10.00
N GLN A 509 -10.04 -29.38 -10.44
CA GLN A 509 -8.70 -29.91 -10.14
C GLN A 509 -8.00 -29.05 -9.08
N PRO A 510 -7.12 -29.64 -8.25
CA PRO A 510 -6.29 -28.90 -7.30
C PRO A 510 -5.29 -27.98 -8.01
N ALA A 511 -4.88 -26.91 -7.32
CA ALA A 511 -3.84 -25.98 -7.78
C ALA A 511 -2.87 -25.64 -6.63
N SER A 512 -1.60 -25.42 -6.96
CA SER A 512 -0.61 -24.93 -6.00
C SER A 512 -0.80 -23.43 -5.77
N PRO A 513 -0.49 -22.87 -4.58
CA PRO A 513 -0.35 -21.43 -4.44
C PRO A 513 0.77 -20.91 -5.36
N PRO A 514 0.61 -19.76 -6.03
CA PRO A 514 1.62 -19.22 -6.93
C PRO A 514 2.90 -18.85 -6.18
N ASP A 515 4.02 -18.93 -6.90
CA ASP A 515 5.32 -18.45 -6.41
C ASP A 515 5.23 -16.97 -6.04
N LEU A 516 6.03 -16.57 -5.05
CA LEU A 516 6.18 -15.17 -4.62
C LEU A 516 7.65 -14.79 -4.86
N PRO A 517 8.03 -14.35 -6.08
CA PRO A 517 9.43 -14.20 -6.48
C PRO A 517 10.25 -13.29 -5.57
N TRP A 518 9.61 -12.32 -4.91
CA TRP A 518 10.24 -11.41 -3.96
C TRP A 518 10.56 -12.04 -2.59
N LEU A 519 10.03 -13.24 -2.29
CA LEU A 519 10.41 -14.07 -1.14
C LEU A 519 11.30 -15.26 -1.57
N SER A 520 10.97 -15.91 -2.69
CA SER A 520 11.66 -17.13 -3.15
C SER A 520 12.95 -16.86 -3.94
N SER A 521 13.08 -15.70 -4.58
CA SER A 521 14.28 -15.26 -5.32
C SER A 521 14.43 -13.72 -5.25
N PRO A 522 14.53 -13.15 -4.03
CA PRO A 522 14.55 -11.72 -3.80
C PRO A 522 15.65 -11.00 -4.57
N THR A 523 15.31 -9.87 -5.20
CA THR A 523 16.25 -9.01 -5.93
C THR A 523 16.68 -7.77 -5.13
N THR A 524 16.14 -7.58 -3.94
CA THR A 524 16.37 -6.43 -3.04
C THR A 524 16.71 -6.88 -1.63
N ALA A 525 17.26 -5.97 -0.83
CA ALA A 525 17.56 -6.12 0.59
C ALA A 525 16.60 -5.28 1.46
N ILE A 526 16.60 -5.57 2.76
CA ILE A 526 15.96 -4.80 3.83
C ILE A 526 17.05 -4.35 4.80
N VAL A 527 16.97 -3.12 5.30
CA VAL A 527 17.72 -2.66 6.47
C VAL A 527 16.72 -2.27 7.56
N HIS A 528 16.98 -2.67 8.80
CA HIS A 528 16.20 -2.30 9.97
C HIS A 528 17.11 -2.12 11.19
N GLY A 529 16.57 -1.67 12.32
CA GLY A 529 17.31 -1.62 13.58
C GLY A 529 16.64 -0.67 14.57
N THR A 530 17.33 -0.30 15.65
CA THR A 530 16.84 0.68 16.63
C THR A 530 17.68 1.95 16.68
N ILE A 531 17.03 3.11 16.88
CA ILE A 531 17.64 4.42 17.12
C ILE A 531 17.43 4.79 18.57
N LYS A 532 18.54 4.95 19.31
CA LYS A 532 18.57 5.23 20.74
C LYS A 532 19.48 6.42 21.03
N ASP A 533 19.25 7.09 22.14
CA ASP A 533 20.19 8.08 22.65
C ASP A 533 21.44 7.42 23.29
N GLN A 534 22.42 8.23 23.68
CA GLN A 534 23.63 7.79 24.38
C GLN A 534 23.39 7.10 25.74
N THR A 535 22.19 7.18 26.31
CA THR A 535 21.80 6.49 27.55
C THR A 535 21.07 5.16 27.28
N GLY A 536 20.81 4.85 26.00
CA GLY A 536 20.09 3.66 25.57
C GLY A 536 18.57 3.84 25.48
N VAL A 537 18.06 5.06 25.70
CA VAL A 537 16.63 5.38 25.60
C VAL A 537 16.23 5.46 24.13
N PRO A 538 15.17 4.77 23.69
CA PRO A 538 14.59 4.93 22.36
C PRO A 538 14.30 6.37 21.94
N ILE A 539 14.53 6.68 20.66
CA ILE A 539 14.15 7.96 20.06
C ILE A 539 12.99 7.71 19.11
N THR A 540 11.82 8.26 19.41
CA THR A 540 10.64 8.30 18.51
C THR A 540 10.78 9.45 17.51
N ASP A 541 10.25 9.29 16.29
CA ASP A 541 10.22 10.32 15.25
C ASP A 541 11.60 10.86 14.83
N ALA A 542 12.66 10.05 14.95
CA ALA A 542 13.95 10.32 14.31
C ALA A 542 13.80 10.17 12.78
N TRP A 543 14.25 11.17 12.04
CA TRP A 543 14.14 11.21 10.58
C TRP A 543 15.27 10.39 9.97
N VAL A 544 14.95 9.37 9.17
CA VAL A 544 15.97 8.55 8.48
C VAL A 544 15.81 8.70 6.97
N THR A 545 16.73 9.45 6.36
CA THR A 545 16.72 9.75 4.92
C THR A 545 17.85 9.01 4.21
N ARG A 546 17.52 8.19 3.22
CA ARG A 546 18.51 7.54 2.35
C ARG A 546 19.02 8.52 1.29
N SER A 547 20.33 8.52 1.03
CA SER A 547 20.93 9.34 -0.03
C SER A 547 20.28 9.07 -1.39
N GLY A 548 19.92 10.13 -2.11
CA GLY A 548 19.19 10.06 -3.37
C GLY A 548 17.70 9.68 -3.25
N SER A 549 17.12 9.72 -2.05
CA SER A 549 15.68 9.55 -1.82
C SER A 549 15.03 10.88 -1.41
N SER A 550 13.79 11.12 -1.86
CA SER A 550 12.91 12.17 -1.33
C SER A 550 12.04 11.71 -0.15
N TYR A 551 11.98 10.39 0.10
CA TYR A 551 11.28 9.82 1.25
C TYR A 551 12.16 9.85 2.51
N THR A 552 11.54 10.20 3.64
CA THR A 552 12.11 10.17 4.99
C THR A 552 11.32 9.16 5.83
N ALA A 553 12.00 8.10 6.28
CA ALA A 553 11.45 7.17 7.27
C ALA A 553 11.44 7.82 8.66
N LEU A 554 10.65 7.28 9.59
CA LEU A 554 10.59 7.72 10.99
C LEU A 554 10.86 6.51 11.88
N SER A 555 11.45 6.73 13.06
CA SER A 555 11.54 5.70 14.08
C SER A 555 10.28 5.60 14.94
N ALA A 556 9.88 4.38 15.30
CA ALA A 556 8.76 4.06 16.17
C ALA A 556 9.07 4.36 17.66
N ALA A 557 8.12 4.10 18.57
CA ALA A 557 8.24 4.38 20.01
C ALA A 557 9.44 3.72 20.70
N ASP A 558 9.90 2.58 20.19
CA ASP A 558 11.08 1.84 20.65
C ASP A 558 12.33 2.10 19.80
N GLY A 559 12.29 3.14 18.98
CA GLY A 559 13.36 3.55 18.09
C GLY A 559 13.47 2.67 16.86
N PHE A 560 12.59 1.66 16.67
CA PHE A 560 12.64 0.80 15.49
C PHE A 560 12.54 1.64 14.21
N TRP A 561 13.41 1.39 13.23
CA TRP A 561 13.38 2.04 11.92
C TRP A 561 13.63 0.99 10.84
N CYS A 562 13.13 1.24 9.61
CA CYS A 562 13.39 0.36 8.48
C CYS A 562 13.43 1.06 7.11
N TRP A 563 14.10 0.40 6.17
CA TRP A 563 14.07 0.68 4.73
C TRP A 563 13.90 -0.63 3.97
N LEU A 564 12.80 -0.73 3.22
CA LEU A 564 12.49 -1.86 2.34
C LEU A 564 13.07 -1.62 0.92
N LYS A 565 13.07 -2.68 0.11
CA LYS A 565 13.35 -2.64 -1.34
C LYS A 565 14.68 -1.97 -1.73
N LEU A 566 15.71 -2.10 -0.89
CA LEU A 566 17.04 -1.57 -1.19
C LEU A 566 17.70 -2.41 -2.29
N SER A 567 18.28 -1.77 -3.31
CA SER A 567 19.11 -2.48 -4.29
C SER A 567 20.36 -3.06 -3.62
N PRO A 568 20.92 -4.19 -4.08
CA PRO A 568 22.24 -4.63 -3.65
C PRO A 568 23.32 -3.54 -3.86
N GLY A 569 24.34 -3.54 -3.00
CA GLY A 569 25.42 -2.54 -3.02
C GLY A 569 25.49 -1.67 -1.76
N ASN A 570 25.90 -0.41 -1.92
CA ASN A 570 26.18 0.50 -0.80
C ASN A 570 25.09 1.58 -0.69
N HIS A 571 24.63 1.87 0.54
CA HIS A 571 23.68 2.93 0.83
C HIS A 571 24.17 3.79 2.01
N THR A 572 23.98 5.09 1.88
CA THR A 572 24.20 6.06 2.97
C THR A 572 22.85 6.54 3.48
N PHE A 573 22.68 6.54 4.79
CA PHE A 573 21.51 7.07 5.49
C PHE A 573 21.95 8.22 6.39
N THR A 574 21.19 9.32 6.38
CA THR A 574 21.30 10.38 7.38
C THR A 574 20.17 10.19 8.37
N VAL A 575 20.51 10.05 9.64
CA VAL A 575 19.56 10.21 10.76
C VAL A 575 19.61 11.67 11.21
N ASP A 576 18.46 12.32 11.32
CA ASP A 576 18.31 13.64 11.94
C ASP A 576 17.32 13.53 13.11
N VAL A 577 17.73 14.03 14.27
CA VAL A 577 16.91 14.07 15.48
C VAL A 577 16.77 15.51 15.93
N THR A 578 15.54 16.02 15.83
CA THR A 578 15.19 17.41 16.18
C THR A 578 15.71 17.77 17.57
N GLY A 579 16.68 18.69 17.63
CA GLY A 579 17.26 19.18 18.89
C GLY A 579 18.39 18.34 19.49
N LEU A 580 18.75 17.19 18.89
CA LEU A 580 19.90 16.38 19.30
C LEU A 580 21.04 16.39 18.27
N GLY A 581 20.73 16.37 16.97
CA GLY A 581 21.71 16.48 15.88
C GLY A 581 21.55 15.40 14.82
N THR A 582 22.55 15.28 13.94
CA THR A 582 22.55 14.32 12.82
C THR A 582 23.63 13.24 12.98
N ALA A 583 23.37 12.06 12.44
CA ALA A 583 24.31 10.96 12.30
C ALA A 583 24.30 10.41 10.87
N VAL A 584 25.46 10.05 10.33
CA VAL A 584 25.59 9.47 8.98
C VAL A 584 26.00 8.01 9.08
N ILE A 585 25.20 7.13 8.49
CA ILE A 585 25.36 5.67 8.53
C ILE A 585 25.64 5.16 7.12
N ASN A 586 26.71 4.39 6.95
CA ASN A 586 27.06 3.76 5.68
C ASN A 586 26.85 2.25 5.76
N VAL A 587 25.88 1.74 5.02
CA VAL A 587 25.59 0.31 4.91
C VAL A 587 26.17 -0.19 3.59
N ASN A 588 27.34 -0.83 3.67
CA ASN A 588 28.10 -1.26 2.50
C ASN A 588 27.89 -2.75 2.18
N GLY A 589 27.84 -3.10 0.89
CA GLY A 589 27.75 -4.48 0.42
C GLY A 589 26.50 -5.21 0.89
N LEU A 590 25.31 -4.61 0.76
CA LEU A 590 24.05 -5.35 0.85
C LEU A 590 23.93 -6.33 -0.33
N THR A 591 23.44 -7.52 -0.04
CA THR A 591 23.18 -8.59 -1.01
C THR A 591 21.67 -8.80 -1.20
N ALA A 592 21.26 -9.40 -2.32
CA ALA A 592 19.85 -9.61 -2.60
C ALA A 592 19.25 -10.66 -1.65
N GLY A 593 18.08 -10.39 -1.07
CA GLY A 593 17.48 -11.20 -0.01
C GLY A 593 18.02 -10.95 1.40
N GLU A 594 19.01 -10.07 1.56
CA GLU A 594 19.57 -9.77 2.86
C GLU A 594 18.63 -8.90 3.71
N VAL A 595 18.39 -9.30 4.96
CA VAL A 595 17.75 -8.48 5.98
C VAL A 595 18.81 -8.15 7.03
N ARG A 596 19.26 -6.89 7.06
CA ARG A 596 20.41 -6.45 7.89
C ARG A 596 19.96 -5.54 9.02
N GLU A 597 20.31 -5.94 10.25
CA GLU A 597 20.17 -5.10 11.44
C GLU A 597 21.28 -4.05 11.54
N VAL A 598 20.91 -2.80 11.79
CA VAL A 598 21.78 -1.63 11.93
C VAL A 598 21.25 -0.76 13.07
N ASN A 599 21.78 -1.00 14.27
CA ASN A 599 21.47 -0.19 15.46
C ASN A 599 22.28 1.11 15.47
N ILE A 600 21.63 2.19 15.91
CA ILE A 600 22.14 3.56 15.84
C ILE A 600 22.05 4.20 17.23
N THR A 601 23.16 4.74 17.70
CA THR A 601 23.20 5.59 18.89
C THR A 601 23.42 7.03 18.46
N VAL A 602 22.47 7.91 18.77
CA VAL A 602 22.58 9.36 18.55
C VAL A 602 22.99 10.01 19.87
N ALA A 603 24.15 10.64 19.89
CA ALA A 603 24.53 11.53 20.98
C ALA A 603 24.03 12.95 20.68
N PRO A 604 23.71 13.78 21.70
CA PRO A 604 23.62 15.22 21.50
C PRO A 604 24.92 15.72 20.88
N ALA A 605 24.82 16.67 19.95
CA ALA A 605 25.98 17.39 19.43
C ALA A 605 26.82 17.94 20.59
N GLY A 606 27.99 17.34 20.83
CA GLY A 606 28.91 17.80 21.87
C GLY A 606 29.37 19.23 21.61
N VAL A 607 29.84 19.94 22.63
CA VAL A 607 30.42 21.28 22.39
C VAL A 607 31.65 21.10 21.50
N ALA A 608 31.64 21.70 20.31
CA ALA A 608 32.78 21.71 19.40
C ALA A 608 34.02 22.28 20.13
N THR A 609 35.07 21.48 20.30
CA THR A 609 36.31 21.89 21.02
C THR A 609 37.54 22.01 20.11
N ARG A 610 37.56 21.26 19.01
CA ARG A 610 38.66 21.23 18.04
C ARG A 610 38.16 20.78 16.68
N PHE A 611 39.01 20.87 15.67
CA PHE A 611 38.77 20.25 14.37
C PHE A 611 39.97 19.42 13.93
N GLU A 612 39.67 18.41 13.12
CA GLU A 612 40.61 17.40 12.63
C GLU A 612 40.58 17.37 11.10
N VAL A 613 41.74 17.45 10.47
CA VAL A 613 41.87 17.48 9.01
C VAL A 613 41.90 16.03 8.48
N GLN A 614 40.90 15.63 7.69
CA GLN A 614 40.64 14.23 7.30
C GLN A 614 41.42 13.75 6.06
N GLN A 615 41.94 14.69 5.25
CA GLN A 615 42.70 14.44 4.02
C GLN A 615 43.88 15.41 4.00
N PRO A 616 45.06 15.04 3.47
CA PRO A 616 46.23 15.91 3.56
C PRO A 616 45.98 17.22 2.82
N ALA A 617 45.90 18.32 3.57
CA ALA A 617 46.15 19.64 3.01
C ALA A 617 47.53 19.58 2.31
N PRO A 618 47.66 20.11 1.09
CA PRO A 618 48.93 20.02 0.36
C PRO A 618 50.07 20.58 1.20
N THR A 619 51.12 19.78 1.42
CA THR A 619 52.28 20.14 2.26
C THR A 619 53.11 21.29 1.67
N SER A 620 52.80 21.68 0.43
CA SER A 620 53.35 22.84 -0.26
C SER A 620 52.33 23.29 -1.33
N VAL A 621 52.07 24.59 -1.43
CA VAL A 621 51.20 25.21 -2.44
C VAL A 621 51.95 26.37 -3.08
N ARG A 622 51.96 26.46 -4.41
CA ARG A 622 52.63 27.55 -5.15
C ARG A 622 51.69 28.72 -5.41
N SER A 623 52.26 29.86 -5.78
CA SER A 623 51.48 31.05 -6.13
C SER A 623 50.44 30.76 -7.22
N GLY A 624 49.17 31.03 -6.93
CA GLY A 624 48.04 30.84 -7.84
C GLY A 624 47.39 29.44 -7.82
N GLU A 625 47.88 28.49 -7.02
CA GLU A 625 47.23 27.18 -6.86
C GLU A 625 46.11 27.22 -5.81
N ALA A 626 44.93 26.70 -6.16
CA ALA A 626 43.81 26.48 -5.25
C ALA A 626 43.72 25.01 -4.84
N PHE A 627 43.26 24.73 -3.62
CA PHE A 627 43.08 23.39 -3.07
C PHE A 627 41.85 23.36 -2.16
N SER A 628 41.24 22.19 -1.97
CA SER A 628 40.18 21.98 -0.97
C SER A 628 40.73 21.19 0.22
N ILE A 629 40.15 21.38 1.41
CA ILE A 629 40.42 20.56 2.59
C ILE A 629 39.13 19.92 3.10
N THR A 630 39.25 18.80 3.82
CA THR A 630 38.13 18.20 4.54
C THR A 630 38.42 18.28 6.04
N VAL A 631 37.49 18.86 6.80
CA VAL A 631 37.62 19.04 8.25
C VAL A 631 36.42 18.43 8.97
N ASN A 632 36.70 17.65 10.01
CA ASN A 632 35.70 17.25 10.99
C ASN A 632 35.78 18.23 12.16
N VAL A 633 34.63 18.75 12.62
CA VAL A 633 34.56 19.45 13.91
C VAL A 633 34.19 18.40 14.97
N VAL A 634 34.96 18.33 16.06
CA VAL A 634 34.79 17.28 17.09
C VAL A 634 34.68 17.85 18.51
N ASP A 635 34.02 17.09 19.38
CA ASP A 635 33.84 17.41 20.79
C ASP A 635 35.12 17.14 21.61
N ALA A 636 35.03 17.29 22.94
CA ALA A 636 36.16 17.03 23.83
C ALA A 636 36.64 15.57 23.82
N ALA A 637 35.75 14.62 23.55
CA ALA A 637 36.06 13.19 23.45
C ALA A 637 36.55 12.78 22.04
N GLY A 638 36.37 13.63 21.03
CA GLY A 638 36.71 13.36 19.64
C GLY A 638 35.55 12.84 18.79
N ASN A 639 34.32 12.89 19.29
CA ASN A 639 33.14 12.56 18.49
C ASN A 639 32.85 13.69 17.50
N PRO A 640 32.47 13.40 16.24
CA PRO A 640 32.07 14.44 15.30
C PRO A 640 30.81 15.18 15.76
N VAL A 641 30.90 16.50 15.78
CA VAL A 641 29.82 17.45 16.08
C VAL A 641 29.24 18.01 14.78
N ILE A 642 30.11 18.25 13.80
CA ILE A 642 29.76 18.62 12.42
C ILE A 642 30.69 17.84 11.49
N THR A 643 30.13 17.17 10.49
CA THR A 643 30.87 16.49 9.42
C THR A 643 30.49 17.10 8.07
N GLY A 644 31.48 17.52 7.27
CA GLY A 644 31.24 18.09 5.96
C GLY A 644 32.53 18.36 5.17
N ALA A 645 32.41 18.41 3.84
CA ALA A 645 33.46 18.98 3.00
C ALA A 645 33.31 20.51 2.99
N HIS A 646 34.42 21.23 3.14
CA HIS A 646 34.45 22.69 3.21
C HIS A 646 35.52 23.24 2.27
N ASP A 647 35.12 23.87 1.17
CA ASP A 647 36.07 24.48 0.24
C ASP A 647 36.73 25.73 0.86
N MET A 648 38.05 25.83 0.70
CA MET A 648 38.87 26.94 1.20
C MET A 648 39.84 27.42 0.12
N SER A 649 39.63 28.60 -0.44
CA SER A 649 40.48 29.14 -1.52
C SER A 649 41.60 30.02 -0.95
N VAL A 650 42.75 29.42 -0.61
CA VAL A 650 43.94 30.19 -0.23
C VAL A 650 44.67 30.65 -1.49
N VAL A 651 45.00 31.94 -1.57
CA VAL A 651 45.74 32.52 -2.72
C VAL A 651 47.06 33.08 -2.21
N VAL A 652 48.13 32.30 -2.38
CA VAL A 652 49.49 32.72 -2.08
C VAL A 652 49.98 33.65 -3.20
N PHE A 653 50.48 34.84 -2.84
CA PHE A 653 51.23 35.71 -3.72
C PHE A 653 52.69 35.70 -3.27
N GLY A 654 53.57 35.06 -4.03
CA GLY A 654 55.00 34.99 -3.67
C GLY A 654 55.71 33.71 -4.07
N THR A 655 56.98 33.62 -3.68
CA THR A 655 57.83 32.44 -4.00
C THR A 655 57.98 31.44 -2.85
N GLY A 656 57.38 31.71 -1.69
CA GLY A 656 57.42 30.83 -0.52
C GLY A 656 56.44 29.65 -0.56
N THR A 657 56.70 28.68 0.30
CA THR A 657 55.89 27.51 0.58
C THR A 657 54.95 27.77 1.76
N LEU A 658 53.66 27.51 1.57
CA LEU A 658 52.69 27.47 2.67
C LEU A 658 52.56 26.02 3.19
N THR A 659 52.75 25.83 4.50
CA THR A 659 52.67 24.52 5.18
C THR A 659 51.63 24.54 6.30
N GLY A 660 50.67 23.62 6.28
CA GLY A 660 49.60 23.48 7.29
C GLY A 660 48.22 23.22 6.66
N PRO A 661 47.13 23.30 7.45
CA PRO A 661 47.11 23.11 8.89
C PRO A 661 46.99 21.60 9.19
N VAL A 662 47.54 21.14 10.32
CA VAL A 662 47.37 19.74 10.76
C VAL A 662 46.21 19.56 11.77
N GLY A 663 45.55 20.66 12.14
CA GLY A 663 44.44 20.72 13.10
C GLY A 663 44.33 22.11 13.73
N GLY A 664 43.43 22.26 14.70
CA GLY A 664 43.28 23.50 15.46
C GLY A 664 42.12 23.47 16.45
N THR A 665 41.93 24.59 17.15
CA THR A 665 41.01 24.70 18.30
C THR A 665 39.82 25.61 18.01
N THR A 666 38.73 25.40 18.75
CA THR A 666 37.63 26.38 18.84
C THR A 666 37.76 27.19 20.13
N SER A 667 37.41 28.47 20.08
CA SER A 667 37.28 29.32 21.28
C SER A 667 36.19 30.37 21.04
N GLY A 668 35.18 30.42 21.91
CA GLY A 668 34.09 31.39 21.81
C GLY A 668 33.28 31.33 20.50
N GLY A 669 33.28 30.17 19.81
CA GLY A 669 32.65 30.00 18.49
C GLY A 669 33.57 30.28 17.29
N SER A 670 34.74 30.91 17.49
CA SER A 670 35.71 31.12 16.42
C SER A 670 36.63 29.91 16.21
N LEU A 671 36.97 29.66 14.94
CA LEU A 671 37.89 28.62 14.47
C LEU A 671 39.30 29.20 14.34
N THR A 672 40.32 28.52 14.91
CA THR A 672 41.72 28.95 14.80
C THR A 672 42.62 27.83 14.27
N PHE A 673 43.30 28.08 13.14
CA PHE A 673 44.35 27.23 12.56
C PHE A 673 45.68 28.00 12.48
N ASN A 674 46.79 27.26 12.57
CA ASN A 674 48.13 27.79 12.33
C ASN A 674 48.66 27.29 10.98
N TRP A 675 49.28 28.21 10.22
CA TRP A 675 50.03 27.92 9.01
C TRP A 675 51.44 28.48 9.15
N THR A 676 52.40 27.85 8.50
CA THR A 676 53.77 28.37 8.35
C THR A 676 53.97 28.80 6.89
N TYR A 677 54.57 29.98 6.68
CA TYR A 677 55.01 30.45 5.37
C TYR A 677 56.50 30.79 5.47
N ASP A 678 57.30 30.33 4.51
CA ASP A 678 58.77 30.51 4.50
C ASP A 678 59.26 31.65 3.58
N GLY A 679 58.35 32.30 2.86
CA GLY A 679 58.65 33.42 1.97
C GLY A 679 58.57 34.80 2.65
N THR A 680 59.10 35.82 1.98
CA THR A 680 59.07 37.23 2.42
C THR A 680 57.84 38.00 1.94
N ASP A 681 56.99 37.38 1.12
CA ASP A 681 55.87 38.03 0.43
C ASP A 681 54.54 37.97 1.23
N THR A 682 53.54 38.74 0.81
CA THR A 682 52.23 38.82 1.47
C THR A 682 51.31 37.65 1.11
N VAL A 683 50.96 36.82 2.10
CA VAL A 683 49.93 35.76 1.96
C VAL A 683 48.53 36.36 2.17
N SER A 684 47.57 36.00 1.31
CA SER A 684 46.16 36.37 1.44
C SER A 684 45.25 35.14 1.50
N PHE A 685 44.26 35.16 2.40
CA PHE A 685 43.31 34.06 2.60
C PHE A 685 41.90 34.49 2.16
N ALA A 686 41.20 33.66 1.39
CA ALA A 686 39.81 33.88 1.01
C ALA A 686 38.95 32.65 1.35
N PHE A 687 37.92 32.84 2.16
CA PHE A 687 36.94 31.78 2.47
C PHE A 687 35.76 31.92 1.53
N ILE A 688 35.43 30.84 0.83
CA ILE A 688 34.27 30.79 -0.07
C ILE A 688 33.36 29.68 0.44
N SER A 689 32.31 30.05 1.17
CA SER A 689 31.32 29.09 1.68
C SER A 689 30.40 28.63 0.53
N PRO A 690 30.33 27.32 0.19
CA PRO A 690 29.51 26.87 -0.94
C PRO A 690 27.99 26.91 -0.69
N THR A 691 27.54 27.04 0.57
CA THR A 691 26.14 26.73 0.96
C THR A 691 25.44 27.77 1.84
N ASN A 692 26.06 28.92 2.15
CA ASN A 692 25.53 29.91 3.12
C ASN A 692 25.25 29.37 4.54
N ALA A 693 25.69 28.14 4.86
CA ALA A 693 25.41 27.48 6.14
C ALA A 693 26.17 28.06 7.35
N LEU A 694 27.08 29.01 7.11
CA LEU A 694 27.75 29.82 8.14
C LEU A 694 27.12 31.20 8.12
N THR A 695 26.09 31.41 8.95
CA THR A 695 25.52 32.76 9.15
C THR A 695 26.46 33.61 10.01
N HIS A 696 26.39 34.94 9.86
CA HIS A 696 27.34 35.93 10.41
C HIS A 696 27.70 35.85 11.92
N ALA A 697 27.02 35.03 12.72
CA ALA A 697 27.18 34.97 14.18
C ALA A 697 28.50 34.34 14.69
N LEU A 698 29.38 33.83 13.81
CA LEU A 698 30.62 33.12 14.17
C LEU A 698 31.92 33.79 13.65
N HIS A 699 31.86 35.05 13.23
CA HIS A 699 32.99 35.74 12.59
C HIS A 699 33.83 36.60 13.55
N ASP A 700 34.74 35.98 14.30
CA ASP A 700 35.91 36.63 14.92
C ASP A 700 37.22 35.94 14.48
N ILE A 701 37.33 35.65 13.18
CA ILE A 701 38.57 35.14 12.56
C ILE A 701 39.62 36.26 12.54
N SER A 702 40.46 36.29 13.58
CA SER A 702 41.57 37.23 13.72
C SER A 702 42.89 36.57 13.31
N PHE A 703 43.60 37.21 12.38
CA PHE A 703 44.94 36.79 11.98
C PHE A 703 45.99 37.54 12.80
N THR A 704 46.84 36.81 13.53
CA THR A 704 48.07 37.35 14.13
C THR A 704 49.27 36.74 13.44
N SER A 705 49.96 37.52 12.60
CA SER A 705 51.27 37.13 12.08
C SER A 705 52.29 37.14 13.21
N LYS A 706 52.99 36.01 13.40
CA LYS A 706 54.12 35.97 14.31
C LYS A 706 55.35 36.49 13.56
N ALA A 707 55.67 37.76 13.76
CA ALA A 707 56.85 38.38 13.16
C ALA A 707 58.10 37.54 13.47
N SER A 708 58.78 37.06 12.43
CA SER A 708 60.10 36.45 12.53
C SER A 708 61.08 37.52 13.02
N GLY A 709 61.69 37.29 14.18
CA GLY A 709 62.42 38.35 14.89
C GLY A 709 63.73 38.77 14.23
N GLY A 710 64.07 40.06 14.37
CA GLY A 710 65.40 40.61 14.14
C GLY A 710 65.42 41.85 13.23
N GLY A 711 65.49 43.04 13.84
CA GLY A 711 65.71 44.31 13.13
C GLY A 711 64.77 45.42 13.61
N GLU A 712 65.34 46.61 13.84
CA GLU A 712 64.62 47.83 14.24
C GLU A 712 64.00 48.56 13.02
N ASP A 713 63.15 49.55 13.34
CA ASP A 713 62.60 50.62 12.49
C ASP A 713 61.50 50.34 11.44
N ASP A 714 60.29 50.73 11.88
CA ASP A 714 59.29 51.59 11.23
C ASP A 714 58.43 51.16 10.00
N SER A 715 57.13 51.46 10.16
CA SER A 715 56.07 51.64 9.13
C SER A 715 55.55 50.42 8.34
N GLY A 716 54.29 50.03 8.63
CA GLY A 716 53.62 48.93 7.89
C GLY A 716 52.15 48.64 8.26
N GLY A 717 51.38 49.63 8.72
CA GLY A 717 49.97 49.42 9.10
C GLY A 717 49.00 49.52 7.91
N CYS A 718 48.37 48.40 7.51
CA CYS A 718 47.23 48.45 6.58
C CYS A 718 45.92 48.73 7.32
N ALA A 719 45.42 49.96 7.19
CA ALA A 719 44.16 50.40 7.78
C ALA A 719 42.93 50.06 6.92
N VAL A 720 41.84 49.65 7.58
CA VAL A 720 40.49 49.65 7.01
C VAL A 720 40.04 51.10 6.80
N LYS A 721 39.51 51.43 5.61
CA LYS A 721 38.88 52.74 5.33
C LYS A 721 37.35 52.61 5.26
N PRO A 722 36.58 53.36 6.07
CA PRO A 722 35.12 53.37 6.02
C PRO A 722 34.54 54.54 5.21
N GLY A 723 33.28 54.40 4.77
CA GLY A 723 32.36 55.52 4.57
C GLY A 723 31.63 55.57 3.21
N LEU A 724 30.30 55.41 3.24
CA LEU A 724 29.34 56.49 3.00
C LEU A 724 27.89 56.00 3.23
N THR A 725 27.07 56.82 3.91
CA THR A 725 25.64 56.57 4.19
C THR A 725 24.74 57.17 3.12
N PRO A 726 23.43 56.83 3.13
CA PRO A 726 22.47 57.90 3.41
C PRO A 726 21.32 57.52 4.37
N TRP A 727 21.24 58.27 5.47
CA TRP A 727 20.05 58.81 6.16
C TRP A 727 18.64 58.36 5.70
N TRP A 728 17.82 57.77 6.58
CA TRP A 728 16.61 58.42 7.18
C TRP A 728 15.92 57.58 8.30
N ALA A 729 15.40 58.26 9.36
CA ALA A 729 14.55 57.81 10.49
C ALA A 729 15.06 56.67 11.43
N LEU A 730 15.29 56.88 12.75
CA LEU A 730 14.31 57.02 13.86
C LEU A 730 13.37 55.79 14.01
N ALA A 731 13.30 55.06 15.13
CA ALA A 731 13.98 55.07 16.45
C ALA A 731 13.78 53.65 17.12
N ALA A 732 14.09 53.30 18.39
CA ALA A 732 14.48 54.04 19.59
C ALA A 732 15.17 53.12 20.66
N LEU A 733 15.67 53.74 21.74
CA LEU A 733 15.86 53.23 23.12
C LEU A 733 16.63 51.90 23.39
N ALA A 734 17.93 52.07 23.68
CA ALA A 734 18.57 51.48 24.87
C ALA A 734 18.01 52.12 26.18
N LEU A 735 18.18 51.63 27.42
CA LEU A 735 19.01 50.59 28.06
C LEU A 735 18.29 50.18 29.39
N PRO A 736 18.57 49.05 30.08
CA PRO A 736 17.90 48.68 31.33
C PRO A 736 18.63 49.19 32.58
N LEU A 737 17.92 49.43 33.70
CA LEU A 737 18.43 49.25 35.08
C LEU A 737 17.38 49.50 36.20
N TRP A 738 17.22 48.47 37.06
CA TRP A 738 17.10 48.52 38.54
C TRP A 738 15.84 49.01 39.31
N LEU A 739 15.43 48.16 40.28
CA LEU A 739 14.63 48.36 41.50
C LEU A 739 13.17 48.90 41.45
N ARG A 740 12.19 48.03 41.82
CA ARG A 740 11.68 47.92 43.21
C ARG A 740 10.67 46.77 43.41
N ARG A 741 10.50 46.36 44.68
CA ARG A 741 9.59 45.30 45.17
C ARG A 741 8.12 45.75 45.29
N ARG A 742 7.21 44.77 45.16
CA ARG A 742 5.89 44.52 45.82
C ARG A 742 4.77 44.32 44.79
N ARG A 743 4.07 43.18 44.73
CA ARG A 743 3.17 42.44 45.68
C ARG A 743 1.70 42.80 45.38
N LEU A 744 0.87 41.75 45.18
CA LEU A 744 -0.60 41.77 44.99
C LEU A 744 -1.04 42.30 43.60
N ALA A 745 -2.03 41.73 42.93
CA ALA A 745 -2.92 40.61 43.28
C ALA A 745 -2.70 39.38 42.38
#